data_AF-U3U984-F1
#
_entry.id   AF-U3U984-F1
#
_cell.length_a   1.000
_cell.length_b   1.000
_cell.length_c   1.000
_cell.angle_alpha   90.00
_cell.angle_beta   90.00
_cell.angle_gamma   90.00
#
_symmetry.space_group_name_H-M   'P 1'
#
loop_
_entity.id
_entity.type
_entity.pdbx_description
1 polymer ?
#
loop_
_entity_poly.entity_id
_entity_poly.type
_entity_poly.pdbx_seq_one_letter_code
_entity_poly.pdbx_strand_id
1 'polypeptide(L)'
;MTCVLDAVTITRFVRLHWLMVSILESTASSAEATSVVRNWTSQQDVLLPPLIQSTDSGCTCKNLTGSDFTGCTCRGDDLKHIPDNLAPNLRTLTVTNAAIEVIEADSLISYRSTLADVSLNHLTRLRVIEQGVFNNLPALRTIVINYAPSLKSIPDAFFRTSLPELRIFRCTYTGLGVVPAMKYLGSKHPMSIIDLDNNQIEKLTRGSIQVTSDQLWLNYNKIREIEALAFFNSTLATLSLKGNRELKMLDSDAFTGLRSLRHLDLSDTSITFLPTSGLRGLEELKIQGTKSLKVFPSIYSFDSLKEVWLTYSCHCCAFHFPAQHDPLGYLRHQEFMLRIKEEQCTSQKNHHTELKKHHGMGAFDQDWGFSVTKVLPTGSFLEGQFHSIVSTNKKINALCGNISKNYEEVKCFPRPDAFNPCEDLMGNWVLRVAVWLVAILALLGNLAVLLVLLSSRFRMTVPKFLMCNLALADLCMGLYLLLIAIMDARSIGDYFNYAIDWQNGIGCKLAGFLTVFASELSIFTLTVITCERWYTITYAIHLNKRLRLSSAAQIMVLGWIYSITMATLPFFGISSYSITSICLPMENAKTSDLVYLVTLLVFNSLAFWVICACYSRMYVSIRGGQGQATADPLSCPDMRVAKRMALLVFTDFACWAPIAFFALTALAGLPLIDVPKTKILLVFFYPLNSCANPYLYALLTQQYRRDFFILLSR
;
A
#
# COMPACT_ATOMS: atom_id res chain seq x y z
N MET A 1 -52.19 13.01 -28.73
CA MET A 1 -51.47 12.71 -29.98
C MET A 1 -50.06 12.27 -29.63
N THR A 2 -49.67 11.10 -30.17
CA THR A 2 -48.30 10.56 -30.29
C THR A 2 -47.47 10.37 -29.00
N CYS A 3 -47.81 9.31 -28.26
CA CYS A 3 -46.87 8.61 -27.37
C CYS A 3 -46.60 7.22 -27.95
N VAL A 4 -45.95 7.19 -29.12
CA VAL A 4 -45.18 6.05 -29.61
C VAL A 4 -43.75 6.38 -29.24
N LEU A 5 -43.40 6.23 -27.96
CA LEU A 5 -42.00 6.18 -27.53
C LEU A 5 -41.50 4.74 -27.72
N ASP A 6 -41.42 4.42 -29.00
CA ASP A 6 -40.45 3.61 -29.69
C ASP A 6 -39.75 2.46 -28.92
N ALA A 7 -40.24 1.26 -29.23
CA ALA A 7 -39.45 0.03 -29.25
C ALA A 7 -38.12 0.19 -30.03
N VAL A 8 -37.97 1.22 -30.89
CA VAL A 8 -36.72 1.55 -31.58
C VAL A 8 -35.62 2.00 -30.61
N THR A 9 -35.94 2.68 -29.50
CA THR A 9 -34.94 3.10 -28.51
C THR A 9 -34.41 1.91 -27.72
N ILE A 10 -35.28 0.98 -27.33
CA ILE A 10 -34.91 -0.27 -26.67
C ILE A 10 -34.10 -1.16 -27.64
N THR A 11 -34.48 -1.24 -28.90
CA THR A 11 -33.75 -2.02 -29.92
C THR A 11 -32.39 -1.38 -30.26
N ARG A 12 -32.28 -0.04 -30.25
CA ARG A 12 -31.01 0.69 -30.37
C ARG A 12 -30.11 0.49 -29.14
N PHE A 13 -30.67 0.40 -27.94
CA PHE A 13 -29.93 0.14 -26.70
C PHE A 13 -29.47 -1.32 -26.59
N VAL A 14 -30.30 -2.27 -27.01
CA VAL A 14 -29.92 -3.69 -27.17
C VAL A 14 -28.86 -3.83 -28.27
N ARG A 15 -28.94 -3.05 -29.36
CA ARG A 15 -27.86 -2.96 -30.35
C ARG A 15 -26.58 -2.31 -29.80
N LEU A 16 -26.67 -1.34 -28.90
CA LEU A 16 -25.50 -0.73 -28.26
C LEU A 16 -24.84 -1.71 -27.27
N HIS A 17 -25.64 -2.45 -26.52
CA HIS A 17 -25.18 -3.53 -25.64
C HIS A 17 -24.59 -4.70 -26.45
N TRP A 18 -25.21 -5.10 -27.56
CA TRP A 18 -24.64 -6.09 -28.49
C TRP A 18 -23.40 -5.54 -29.22
N LEU A 19 -23.30 -4.24 -29.51
CA LEU A 19 -22.07 -3.64 -30.01
C LEU A 19 -20.97 -3.69 -28.94
N MET A 20 -21.28 -3.42 -27.67
CA MET A 20 -20.31 -3.53 -26.57
C MET A 20 -19.89 -4.98 -26.30
N VAL A 21 -20.82 -5.94 -26.39
CA VAL A 21 -20.53 -7.38 -26.29
C VAL A 21 -19.74 -7.86 -27.52
N SER A 22 -20.03 -7.38 -28.72
CA SER A 22 -19.25 -7.69 -29.93
C SER A 22 -17.89 -6.99 -29.97
N ILE A 23 -17.70 -5.85 -29.30
CA ILE A 23 -16.39 -5.22 -29.09
C ILE A 23 -15.59 -5.99 -28.02
N LEU A 24 -16.26 -6.58 -27.04
CA LEU A 24 -15.66 -7.52 -26.07
C LEU A 24 -15.31 -8.87 -26.72
N GLU A 25 -16.12 -9.38 -27.66
CA GLU A 25 -15.81 -10.60 -28.42
C GLU A 25 -14.75 -10.35 -29.50
N SER A 26 -14.68 -9.16 -30.11
CA SER A 26 -13.61 -8.83 -31.07
C SER A 26 -12.28 -8.44 -30.41
N THR A 27 -12.25 -8.23 -29.09
CA THR A 27 -11.01 -8.10 -28.31
C THR A 27 -10.61 -9.39 -27.58
N ALA A 28 -11.46 -10.42 -27.63
CA ALA A 28 -11.20 -11.75 -27.09
C ALA A 28 -10.61 -12.76 -28.10
N SER A 29 -10.36 -12.37 -29.37
CA SER A 29 -9.75 -13.24 -30.40
C SER A 29 -8.28 -12.92 -30.73
N SER A 30 -7.51 -12.35 -29.81
CA SER A 30 -6.05 -12.16 -29.99
C SER A 30 -5.19 -12.71 -28.85
N ALA A 31 -5.73 -13.67 -28.08
CA ALA A 31 -4.98 -14.36 -27.03
C ALA A 31 -4.99 -15.88 -27.25
N GLU A 32 -4.37 -16.34 -28.34
CA GLU A 32 -3.81 -17.69 -28.40
C GLU A 32 -2.28 -17.60 -28.30
N ALA A 33 -1.81 -18.03 -27.14
CA ALA A 33 -0.43 -18.35 -26.89
C ALA A 33 -0.11 -19.71 -27.53
N THR A 34 0.95 -19.78 -28.34
CA THR A 34 1.75 -21.01 -28.46
C THR A 34 3.23 -20.69 -28.67
N SER A 35 4.00 -21.07 -27.65
CA SER A 35 5.28 -21.77 -27.74
C SER A 35 6.40 -21.18 -28.61
N VAL A 36 7.38 -20.56 -27.94
CA VAL A 36 8.79 -20.76 -28.30
C VAL A 36 9.58 -20.99 -27.00
N VAL A 37 9.59 -22.24 -26.55
CA VAL A 37 10.72 -22.77 -25.78
C VAL A 37 11.84 -22.96 -26.79
N ARG A 38 12.84 -22.09 -26.77
CA ARG A 38 14.13 -22.33 -27.43
C ARG A 38 15.25 -22.26 -26.40
N ASN A 39 15.80 -23.44 -26.16
CA ASN A 39 17.13 -23.76 -25.66
C ASN A 39 18.11 -22.58 -25.67
N TRP A 40 18.55 -22.18 -24.47
CA TRP A 40 19.87 -21.59 -24.29
C TRP A 40 20.86 -22.71 -23.98
N THR A 41 21.25 -23.43 -25.03
CA THR A 41 22.42 -24.32 -25.05
C THR A 41 23.13 -24.14 -26.38
N SER A 42 24.09 -23.22 -26.42
CA SER A 42 25.26 -23.21 -27.30
C SER A 42 26.16 -22.10 -26.76
N GLN A 43 27.15 -22.44 -25.94
CA GLN A 43 28.46 -22.83 -26.44
C GLN A 43 29.01 -21.73 -27.36
N GLN A 44 29.61 -20.73 -26.72
CA GLN A 44 30.48 -19.80 -27.39
C GLN A 44 31.87 -20.07 -26.85
N ASP A 45 32.59 -20.87 -27.63
CA ASP A 45 34.01 -21.14 -27.48
C ASP A 45 34.76 -19.79 -27.55
N VAL A 46 35.16 -19.30 -26.38
CA VAL A 46 36.18 -18.27 -26.26
C VAL A 46 37.49 -19.01 -26.00
N LEU A 47 38.39 -18.88 -26.96
CA LEU A 47 39.77 -19.36 -26.98
C LEU A 47 40.41 -19.37 -25.58
N LEU A 48 40.70 -20.58 -25.09
CA LEU A 48 41.56 -20.84 -23.94
C LEU A 48 43.01 -20.41 -24.25
N PRO A 49 43.63 -19.52 -23.46
CA PRO A 49 45.07 -19.58 -23.23
C PRO A 49 45.38 -20.72 -22.24
N PRO A 50 46.63 -21.21 -22.18
CA PRO A 50 46.92 -22.55 -21.70
C PRO A 50 46.61 -22.73 -20.21
N LEU A 51 46.09 -23.92 -19.88
CA LEU A 51 46.09 -24.49 -18.55
C LEU A 51 47.52 -24.51 -18.01
N ILE A 52 47.77 -23.82 -16.89
CA ILE A 52 48.98 -24.03 -16.10
C ILE A 52 48.56 -24.23 -14.64
N GLN A 53 48.87 -25.45 -14.16
CA GLN A 53 48.83 -25.98 -12.81
C GLN A 53 47.45 -26.14 -12.14
N SER A 54 46.86 -27.34 -12.33
CA SER A 54 46.09 -27.97 -11.26
C SER A 54 47.06 -28.33 -10.14
N THR A 55 46.99 -27.65 -9.01
CA THR A 55 47.56 -28.19 -7.77
C THR A 55 46.67 -29.35 -7.32
N ASP A 56 47.27 -30.41 -6.78
CA ASP A 56 46.64 -31.69 -6.36
C ASP A 56 45.57 -31.54 -5.24
N SER A 57 45.07 -30.33 -4.98
CA SER A 57 44.26 -29.93 -3.84
C SER A 57 42.85 -29.40 -4.18
N GLY A 58 42.35 -29.63 -5.40
CA GLY A 58 41.00 -29.18 -5.80
C GLY A 58 40.91 -27.66 -6.08
N CYS A 59 42.05 -26.99 -6.23
CA CYS A 59 42.15 -25.57 -6.53
C CYS A 59 42.56 -25.29 -7.98
N THR A 60 41.96 -24.26 -8.58
CA THR A 60 42.27 -23.78 -9.93
C THR A 60 42.70 -22.33 -9.89
N CYS A 61 43.88 -22.03 -10.42
CA CYS A 61 44.45 -20.68 -10.46
C CYS A 61 44.56 -20.16 -11.90
N LYS A 62 44.25 -18.88 -12.10
CA LYS A 62 44.33 -18.21 -13.40
C LYS A 62 44.84 -16.78 -13.24
N ASN A 63 45.61 -16.29 -14.22
CA ASN A 63 46.01 -14.88 -14.23
C ASN A 63 44.80 -13.98 -14.47
N LEU A 64 44.72 -12.91 -13.70
CA LEU A 64 43.69 -11.89 -13.83
C LEU A 64 43.95 -11.09 -15.11
N THR A 65 42.95 -10.99 -15.97
CA THR A 65 43.05 -10.38 -17.30
C THR A 65 43.70 -9.00 -17.24
N GLY A 66 44.85 -8.83 -17.90
CA GLY A 66 45.58 -7.55 -17.96
C GLY A 66 46.44 -7.22 -16.72
N SER A 67 46.81 -8.21 -15.90
CA SER A 67 47.68 -7.99 -14.74
C SER A 67 48.58 -9.19 -14.41
N ASP A 68 49.70 -8.94 -13.72
CA ASP A 68 50.64 -9.98 -13.23
C ASP A 68 50.14 -10.71 -11.97
N PHE A 69 48.87 -10.50 -11.61
CA PHE A 69 48.24 -11.06 -10.42
C PHE A 69 47.41 -12.29 -10.75
N THR A 70 47.36 -13.23 -9.82
CA THR A 70 46.65 -14.50 -9.99
C THR A 70 45.39 -14.52 -9.12
N GLY A 71 44.30 -15.07 -9.65
CA GLY A 71 43.09 -15.42 -8.90
C GLY A 71 42.95 -16.92 -8.80
N CYS A 72 42.72 -17.44 -7.59
CA CYS A 72 42.54 -18.86 -7.35
C CYS A 72 41.14 -19.17 -6.79
N THR A 73 40.56 -20.26 -7.26
CA THR A 73 39.29 -20.82 -6.77
C THR A 73 39.51 -22.24 -6.27
N CYS A 74 39.18 -22.50 -5.02
CA CYS A 74 39.32 -23.78 -4.35
C CYS A 74 37.94 -24.37 -4.04
N ARG A 75 37.73 -25.65 -4.37
CA ARG A 75 36.45 -26.34 -4.17
C ARG A 75 36.63 -27.84 -3.93
N GLY A 76 35.66 -28.46 -3.27
CA GLY A 76 35.60 -29.89 -3.05
C GLY A 76 35.57 -30.27 -1.58
N ASP A 77 34.87 -31.36 -1.27
CA ASP A 77 34.68 -31.83 0.11
C ASP A 77 35.96 -32.36 0.77
N ASP A 78 36.99 -32.69 -0.03
CA ASP A 78 38.30 -33.09 0.48
C ASP A 78 39.10 -31.89 1.03
N LEU A 79 38.70 -30.67 0.68
CA LEU A 79 39.36 -29.44 1.13
C LEU A 79 38.97 -29.11 2.57
N LYS A 80 39.82 -29.53 3.52
CA LYS A 80 39.65 -29.29 4.96
C LYS A 80 40.34 -28.02 5.47
N HIS A 81 41.39 -27.56 4.77
CA HIS A 81 42.17 -26.38 5.10
C HIS A 81 42.44 -25.56 3.81
N ILE A 82 42.77 -24.28 3.96
CA ILE A 82 43.19 -23.44 2.84
C ILE A 82 44.64 -23.81 2.47
N PRO A 83 44.95 -24.19 1.21
CA PRO A 83 46.32 -24.53 0.83
C PRO A 83 47.25 -23.31 0.92
N ASP A 84 48.50 -23.55 1.28
CA ASP A 84 49.54 -22.53 1.48
C ASP A 84 50.40 -22.27 0.24
N ASN A 85 50.28 -23.10 -0.81
CA ASN A 85 51.12 -23.10 -2.01
C ASN A 85 50.38 -22.83 -3.35
N LEU A 86 49.34 -21.99 -3.36
CA LEU A 86 48.52 -21.71 -4.55
C LEU A 86 49.24 -20.92 -5.65
N ALA A 87 49.70 -19.70 -5.36
CA ALA A 87 50.41 -18.84 -6.31
C ALA A 87 51.21 -17.74 -5.59
N PRO A 88 52.39 -17.33 -6.09
CA PRO A 88 53.21 -16.28 -5.46
C PRO A 88 52.58 -14.88 -5.51
N ASN A 89 51.87 -14.54 -6.60
CA ASN A 89 51.21 -13.25 -6.79
C ASN A 89 49.68 -13.35 -6.61
N LEU A 90 49.24 -14.12 -5.62
CA LEU A 90 47.82 -14.33 -5.36
C LEU A 90 47.13 -13.03 -4.92
N ARG A 91 46.16 -12.56 -5.69
CA ARG A 91 45.39 -11.35 -5.39
C ARG A 91 43.95 -11.63 -4.99
N THR A 92 43.36 -12.68 -5.55
CA THR A 92 41.98 -13.08 -5.26
C THR A 92 41.94 -14.54 -4.86
N LEU A 93 41.38 -14.84 -3.68
CA LEU A 93 41.16 -16.19 -3.18
C LEU A 93 39.66 -16.42 -3.02
N THR A 94 39.13 -17.42 -3.71
CA THR A 94 37.74 -17.88 -3.54
C THR A 94 37.74 -19.32 -3.06
N VAL A 95 37.15 -19.59 -1.90
CA VAL A 95 36.90 -20.94 -1.39
C VAL A 95 35.41 -21.18 -1.44
N THR A 96 34.97 -22.23 -2.14
CA THR A 96 33.55 -22.52 -2.34
C THR A 96 33.26 -24.00 -2.21
N ASN A 97 32.14 -24.37 -1.60
CA ASN A 97 31.72 -25.77 -1.42
C ASN A 97 32.86 -26.66 -0.88
N ALA A 98 33.42 -26.26 0.26
CA ALA A 98 34.51 -26.96 0.92
C ALA A 98 34.10 -27.41 2.33
N ALA A 99 34.69 -28.50 2.81
CA ALA A 99 34.39 -29.09 4.12
C ALA A 99 35.24 -28.49 5.26
N ILE A 100 35.63 -27.22 5.13
CA ILE A 100 36.41 -26.49 6.13
C ILE A 100 35.55 -26.23 7.37
N GLU A 101 36.00 -26.70 8.52
CA GLU A 101 35.33 -26.46 9.82
C GLU A 101 35.90 -25.25 10.56
N VAL A 102 37.21 -25.05 10.45
CA VAL A 102 37.97 -24.00 11.13
C VAL A 102 38.92 -23.35 10.12
N ILE A 103 38.98 -22.02 10.11
CA ILE A 103 40.03 -21.29 9.39
C ILE A 103 41.07 -20.87 10.42
N GLU A 104 42.24 -21.51 10.34
CA GLU A 104 43.34 -21.37 11.29
C GLU A 104 44.08 -20.04 11.08
N ALA A 105 44.66 -19.49 12.14
CA ALA A 105 45.30 -18.16 12.14
C ALA A 105 46.44 -18.02 11.11
N ASP A 106 47.07 -19.12 10.71
CA ASP A 106 48.17 -19.19 9.77
C ASP A 106 47.74 -19.43 8.30
N SER A 107 46.47 -19.73 8.06
CA SER A 107 45.93 -20.12 6.74
C SER A 107 46.16 -19.12 5.60
N LEU A 108 46.42 -17.83 5.90
CA LEU A 108 46.64 -16.77 4.89
C LEU A 108 48.05 -16.16 4.94
N ILE A 109 48.96 -16.69 5.75
CA ILE A 109 50.31 -16.09 5.94
C ILE A 109 51.10 -16.07 4.63
N SER A 110 51.00 -17.11 3.81
CA SER A 110 51.73 -17.23 2.53
C SER A 110 51.36 -16.15 1.51
N TYR A 111 50.17 -15.54 1.63
CA TYR A 111 49.63 -14.59 0.65
C TYR A 111 49.61 -13.15 1.16
N ARG A 112 50.30 -12.90 2.28
CA ARG A 112 50.07 -11.72 3.09
C ARG A 112 50.31 -10.38 2.37
N SER A 113 51.29 -10.35 1.47
CA SER A 113 51.73 -9.14 0.76
C SER A 113 50.87 -8.78 -0.45
N THR A 114 50.18 -9.76 -1.05
CA THR A 114 49.55 -9.64 -2.39
C THR A 114 48.03 -9.77 -2.34
N LEU A 115 47.47 -10.45 -1.34
CA LEU A 115 46.05 -10.77 -1.26
C LEU A 115 45.19 -9.51 -1.06
N ALA A 116 44.27 -9.28 -1.99
CA ALA A 116 43.36 -8.15 -2.01
C ALA A 116 41.90 -8.53 -1.76
N ASP A 117 41.47 -9.70 -2.24
CA ASP A 117 40.07 -10.12 -2.18
C ASP A 117 39.96 -11.56 -1.69
N VAL A 118 39.20 -11.77 -0.60
CA VAL A 118 38.93 -13.09 -0.03
C VAL A 118 37.43 -13.35 -0.05
N SER A 119 37.03 -14.49 -0.62
CA SER A 119 35.65 -14.91 -0.71
C SER A 119 35.48 -16.35 -0.21
N LEU A 120 34.66 -16.53 0.82
CA LEU A 120 34.34 -17.80 1.46
C LEU A 120 32.85 -18.06 1.24
N ASN A 121 32.52 -18.96 0.30
CA ASN A 121 31.15 -19.17 -0.15
C ASN A 121 30.69 -20.60 0.15
N HIS A 122 29.44 -20.75 0.58
CA HIS A 122 28.81 -22.06 0.76
C HIS A 122 29.61 -23.02 1.66
N LEU A 123 30.19 -22.50 2.75
CA LEU A 123 30.94 -23.28 3.72
C LEU A 123 30.01 -23.77 4.84
N THR A 124 29.23 -24.80 4.55
CA THR A 124 28.17 -25.31 5.44
C THR A 124 28.68 -25.80 6.80
N ARG A 125 29.93 -26.27 6.84
CA ARG A 125 30.58 -26.81 8.04
C ARG A 125 31.43 -25.80 8.79
N LEU A 126 31.66 -24.59 8.25
CA LEU A 126 32.49 -23.57 8.89
C LEU A 126 31.86 -23.11 10.20
N ARG A 127 32.55 -23.35 11.32
CA ARG A 127 32.10 -23.00 12.68
C ARG A 127 32.88 -21.84 13.26
N VAL A 128 34.18 -21.78 13.00
CA VAL A 128 35.11 -20.85 13.65
C VAL A 128 36.08 -20.28 12.62
N ILE A 129 36.29 -18.97 12.69
CA ILE A 129 37.42 -18.30 12.07
C ILE A 129 38.32 -17.87 13.22
N GLU A 130 39.54 -18.37 13.28
CA GLU A 130 40.44 -18.08 14.39
C GLU A 130 40.85 -16.61 14.43
N GLN A 131 41.26 -16.16 15.61
CA GLN A 131 41.79 -14.82 15.77
C GLN A 131 43.13 -14.70 15.01
N GLY A 132 43.23 -13.69 14.15
CA GLY A 132 44.48 -13.32 13.51
C GLY A 132 44.66 -13.79 12.06
N VAL A 133 43.69 -14.53 11.52
CA VAL A 133 43.63 -14.96 10.10
C VAL A 133 43.90 -13.80 9.13
N PHE A 134 43.36 -12.61 9.41
CA PHE A 134 43.49 -11.44 8.53
C PHE A 134 44.56 -10.44 9.00
N ASN A 135 45.49 -10.83 9.88
CA ASN A 135 46.48 -9.91 10.42
C ASN A 135 47.51 -9.47 9.37
N ASN A 136 47.84 -8.16 9.37
CA ASN A 136 48.77 -7.47 8.47
C ASN A 136 48.61 -7.86 6.99
N LEU A 137 47.39 -7.82 6.47
CA LEU A 137 47.11 -7.89 5.02
C LEU A 137 46.96 -6.46 4.47
N PRO A 138 48.04 -5.77 4.07
CA PRO A 138 47.99 -4.35 3.72
C PRO A 138 47.21 -4.05 2.44
N ALA A 139 47.14 -5.02 1.52
CA ALA A 139 46.45 -4.87 0.23
C ALA A 139 44.98 -5.30 0.25
N LEU A 140 44.49 -5.85 1.38
CA LEU A 140 43.15 -6.43 1.50
C LEU A 140 42.07 -5.35 1.40
N ARG A 141 41.18 -5.51 0.42
CA ARG A 141 40.10 -4.59 0.06
C ARG A 141 38.72 -5.19 0.35
N THR A 142 38.57 -6.48 0.12
CA THR A 142 37.27 -7.16 0.17
C THR A 142 37.36 -8.44 0.98
N ILE A 143 36.48 -8.59 1.96
CA ILE A 143 36.23 -9.84 2.67
C ILE A 143 34.76 -10.19 2.46
N VAL A 144 34.50 -11.36 1.89
CA VAL A 144 33.15 -11.89 1.67
C VAL A 144 33.06 -13.26 2.34
N ILE A 145 32.11 -13.41 3.24
CA ILE A 145 31.70 -14.68 3.85
C ILE A 145 30.21 -14.82 3.54
N ASN A 146 29.86 -15.77 2.69
CA ASN A 146 28.49 -15.96 2.24
C ASN A 146 28.07 -17.41 2.44
N TYR A 147 26.92 -17.61 3.06
CA TYR A 147 26.34 -18.93 3.32
C TYR A 147 27.27 -19.82 4.16
N ALA A 148 27.36 -19.50 5.45
CA ALA A 148 28.08 -20.27 6.47
C ALA A 148 27.20 -20.40 7.72
N PRO A 149 26.12 -21.21 7.68
CA PRO A 149 25.08 -21.22 8.71
C PRO A 149 25.57 -21.67 10.10
N SER A 150 26.67 -22.43 10.14
CA SER A 150 27.28 -22.93 11.39
C SER A 150 28.19 -21.89 12.07
N LEU A 151 28.55 -20.80 11.40
CA LEU A 151 29.40 -19.73 11.92
C LEU A 151 28.57 -18.79 12.80
N LYS A 152 28.79 -18.85 14.12
CA LYS A 152 27.96 -18.12 15.10
C LYS A 152 28.52 -16.80 15.59
N SER A 153 29.83 -16.58 15.44
CA SER A 153 30.50 -15.35 15.85
C SER A 153 31.72 -15.09 14.97
N ILE A 154 32.07 -13.80 14.87
CA ILE A 154 33.36 -13.34 14.37
C ILE A 154 34.18 -12.91 15.60
N PRO A 155 35.48 -13.26 15.71
CA PRO A 155 36.31 -12.85 16.84
C PRO A 155 36.33 -11.33 17.06
N ASP A 156 36.28 -10.86 18.30
CA ASP A 156 36.31 -9.43 18.64
C ASP A 156 37.57 -8.69 18.14
N ALA A 157 38.67 -9.43 18.02
CA ALA A 157 39.93 -8.90 17.54
C ALA A 157 40.08 -8.91 16.02
N PHE A 158 39.07 -9.41 15.28
CA PHE A 158 39.12 -9.57 13.83
C PHE A 158 39.46 -8.26 13.10
N PHE A 159 38.94 -7.13 13.58
CA PHE A 159 39.20 -5.80 13.00
C PHE A 159 40.16 -4.93 13.81
N ARG A 160 40.76 -5.43 14.91
CA ARG A 160 41.71 -4.64 15.72
C ARG A 160 43.01 -4.35 14.96
N THR A 161 43.35 -5.20 14.01
CA THR A 161 44.56 -5.09 13.19
C THR A 161 44.32 -4.13 12.03
N SER A 162 45.29 -3.25 11.73
CA SER A 162 45.14 -2.24 10.68
C SER A 162 45.01 -2.91 9.31
N LEU A 163 43.81 -2.88 8.74
CA LEU A 163 43.50 -3.20 7.34
C LEU A 163 43.24 -1.89 6.57
N PRO A 164 44.29 -1.21 6.08
CA PRO A 164 44.19 0.19 5.64
C PRO A 164 43.40 0.37 4.34
N GLU A 165 43.36 -0.66 3.49
CA GLU A 165 42.71 -0.64 2.17
C GLU A 165 41.34 -1.32 2.18
N LEU A 166 40.87 -1.85 3.32
CA LEU A 166 39.61 -2.56 3.40
C LEU A 166 38.45 -1.59 3.12
N ARG A 167 37.59 -1.94 2.16
CA ARG A 167 36.43 -1.14 1.78
C ARG A 167 35.13 -1.92 1.83
N ILE A 168 35.18 -3.24 1.67
CA ILE A 168 33.98 -4.08 1.61
C ILE A 168 34.13 -5.23 2.60
N PHE A 169 33.20 -5.30 3.54
CA PHE A 169 33.03 -6.45 4.41
C PHE A 169 31.60 -6.97 4.25
N ARG A 170 31.46 -8.21 3.78
CA ARG A 170 30.16 -8.89 3.68
C ARG A 170 30.21 -10.18 4.47
N CYS A 171 29.28 -10.35 5.39
CA CYS A 171 29.08 -11.60 6.12
C CYS A 171 27.59 -11.90 6.14
N THR A 172 27.12 -12.69 5.15
CA THR A 172 25.70 -12.91 4.89
C THR A 172 25.33 -14.38 4.95
N TYR A 173 24.07 -14.68 5.29
CA TYR A 173 23.57 -16.05 5.43
C TYR A 173 24.41 -16.90 6.40
N THR A 174 24.74 -16.33 7.57
CA THR A 174 25.50 -17.01 8.63
C THR A 174 24.70 -17.11 9.92
N GLY A 175 25.24 -17.81 10.91
CA GLY A 175 24.64 -17.98 12.23
C GLY A 175 24.91 -16.84 13.22
N LEU A 176 25.40 -15.68 12.76
CA LEU A 176 25.79 -14.56 13.65
C LEU A 176 24.62 -14.07 14.50
N GLY A 177 24.73 -14.23 15.82
CA GLY A 177 23.73 -13.76 16.80
C GLY A 177 23.96 -12.34 17.31
N VAL A 178 25.17 -11.82 17.15
CA VAL A 178 25.58 -10.48 17.58
C VAL A 178 26.42 -9.85 16.48
N VAL A 179 26.37 -8.52 16.37
CA VAL A 179 27.20 -7.77 15.44
C VAL A 179 28.69 -7.90 15.83
N PRO A 180 29.61 -8.11 14.88
CA PRO A 180 31.04 -8.11 15.17
C PRO A 180 31.52 -6.79 15.78
N ALA A 181 32.63 -6.82 16.53
CA ALA A 181 33.25 -5.62 17.07
C ALA A 181 33.90 -4.78 15.96
N MET A 182 33.20 -3.75 15.48
CA MET A 182 33.62 -2.97 14.31
C MET A 182 34.30 -1.63 14.63
N LYS A 183 34.58 -1.33 15.89
CA LYS A 183 35.10 -0.02 16.36
C LYS A 183 36.30 0.53 15.59
N TYR A 184 37.15 -0.34 15.04
CA TYR A 184 38.39 0.02 14.35
C TYR A 184 38.24 0.06 12.81
N LEU A 185 37.10 -0.38 12.28
CA LEU A 185 36.78 -0.33 10.86
C LEU A 185 36.60 1.11 10.39
N GLY A 186 37.32 1.45 9.33
CA GLY A 186 37.22 2.75 8.68
C GLY A 186 37.92 3.91 9.41
N SER A 187 38.89 3.60 10.28
CA SER A 187 39.67 4.61 11.03
C SER A 187 40.61 5.46 10.16
N LYS A 188 41.11 4.90 9.04
CA LYS A 188 41.95 5.62 8.05
C LYS A 188 41.19 6.00 6.77
N HIS A 189 40.41 5.07 6.23
CA HIS A 189 39.60 5.26 5.03
C HIS A 189 38.17 4.79 5.27
N PRO A 190 37.14 5.51 4.82
CA PRO A 190 35.76 5.07 4.99
C PRO A 190 35.50 3.75 4.25
N MET A 191 34.79 2.84 4.92
CA MET A 191 34.30 1.60 4.31
C MET A 191 33.22 1.93 3.27
N SER A 192 33.23 1.30 2.10
CA SER A 192 32.15 1.48 1.13
C SER A 192 30.88 0.72 1.57
N ILE A 193 31.03 -0.56 1.95
CA ILE A 193 29.89 -1.42 2.28
C ILE A 193 30.22 -2.31 3.47
N ILE A 194 29.33 -2.32 4.46
CA ILE A 194 29.27 -3.32 5.53
C ILE A 194 27.91 -4.03 5.39
N ASP A 195 27.94 -5.30 5.00
CA ASP A 195 26.75 -6.11 4.73
C ASP A 195 26.68 -7.27 5.72
N LEU A 196 25.65 -7.25 6.57
CA LEU A 196 25.35 -8.26 7.60
C LEU A 196 23.94 -8.82 7.41
N ASP A 197 23.45 -8.84 6.17
CA ASP A 197 22.12 -9.32 5.83
C ASP A 197 21.95 -10.84 6.07
N ASN A 198 20.72 -11.25 6.36
CA ASN A 198 20.32 -12.65 6.53
C ASN A 198 21.13 -13.41 7.59
N ASN A 199 21.39 -12.77 8.74
CA ASN A 199 21.99 -13.42 9.91
C ASN A 199 20.93 -13.63 11.01
N GLN A 200 21.39 -13.94 12.23
CA GLN A 200 20.55 -14.24 13.39
C GLN A 200 20.65 -13.14 14.46
N ILE A 201 21.02 -11.92 14.09
CA ILE A 201 21.31 -10.84 15.05
C ILE A 201 20.03 -10.45 15.79
N GLU A 202 20.05 -10.47 17.13
CA GLU A 202 18.83 -10.30 17.93
C GLU A 202 18.63 -8.89 18.51
N LYS A 203 19.73 -8.16 18.78
CA LYS A 203 19.67 -6.86 19.45
C LYS A 203 20.85 -5.98 19.07
N LEU A 204 20.61 -4.67 18.99
CA LEU A 204 21.66 -3.65 18.86
C LEU A 204 21.79 -2.91 20.20
N THR A 205 22.87 -3.19 20.93
CA THR A 205 23.13 -2.58 22.23
C THR A 205 23.84 -1.23 22.10
N ARG A 206 23.90 -0.47 23.19
CA ARG A 206 24.61 0.82 23.26
C ARG A 206 26.03 0.73 22.70
N GLY A 207 26.33 1.54 21.68
CA GLY A 207 27.64 1.61 21.04
C GLY A 207 28.10 0.33 20.32
N SER A 208 27.19 -0.62 20.05
CA SER A 208 27.51 -1.85 19.30
C SER A 208 27.92 -1.55 17.85
N ILE A 209 27.41 -0.47 17.27
CA ILE A 209 27.77 0.01 15.93
C ILE A 209 28.61 1.29 16.06
N GLN A 210 29.91 1.15 15.84
CA GLN A 210 30.83 2.27 15.74
C GLN A 210 31.67 2.14 14.47
N VAL A 211 31.22 2.74 13.36
CA VAL A 211 31.84 2.58 12.04
C VAL A 211 31.85 3.88 11.22
N THR A 212 32.83 3.99 10.33
CA THR A 212 32.84 5.01 9.25
C THR A 212 32.61 4.29 7.92
N SER A 213 31.39 4.33 7.40
CA SER A 213 31.04 3.64 6.15
C SER A 213 30.02 4.41 5.31
N ASP A 214 29.96 4.18 4.00
CA ASP A 214 28.87 4.72 3.18
C ASP A 214 27.56 3.94 3.44
N GLN A 215 27.63 2.61 3.58
CA GLN A 215 26.45 1.74 3.64
C GLN A 215 26.57 0.66 4.73
N LEU A 216 25.55 0.54 5.56
CA LEU A 216 25.37 -0.54 6.52
C LEU A 216 24.04 -1.25 6.28
N TRP A 217 24.09 -2.54 5.97
CA TRP A 217 22.91 -3.38 5.77
C TRP A 217 22.83 -4.44 6.88
N LEU A 218 21.66 -4.50 7.53
CA LEU A 218 21.31 -5.40 8.63
C LEU A 218 19.95 -6.06 8.36
N ASN A 219 19.63 -6.28 7.09
CA ASN A 219 18.33 -6.74 6.63
C ASN A 219 18.10 -8.22 6.99
N TYR A 220 16.82 -8.59 7.15
CA TYR A 220 16.40 -9.98 7.37
C TYR A 220 17.15 -10.68 8.51
N ASN A 221 17.42 -9.94 9.59
CA ASN A 221 17.92 -10.47 10.85
C ASN A 221 16.75 -10.74 11.82
N LYS A 222 17.06 -11.02 13.08
CA LYS A 222 16.08 -11.23 14.16
C LYS A 222 16.06 -10.07 15.15
N ILE A 223 16.38 -8.86 14.70
CA ILE A 223 16.54 -7.72 15.61
C ILE A 223 15.18 -7.40 16.24
N ARG A 224 15.12 -7.38 17.57
CA ARG A 224 13.90 -7.09 18.36
C ARG A 224 13.89 -5.68 18.93
N GLU A 225 15.07 -5.19 19.29
CA GLU A 225 15.29 -3.95 20.03
C GLU A 225 16.56 -3.25 19.55
N ILE A 226 16.50 -1.92 19.47
CA ILE A 226 17.65 -1.03 19.31
C ILE A 226 17.71 -0.09 20.51
N GLU A 227 18.76 -0.23 21.33
CA GLU A 227 18.98 0.58 22.52
C GLU A 227 19.43 2.01 22.20
N ALA A 228 19.34 2.89 23.20
CA ALA A 228 19.89 4.24 23.14
C ALA A 228 21.36 4.25 22.69
N LEU A 229 21.71 5.17 21.79
CA LEU A 229 23.09 5.41 21.34
C LEU A 229 23.74 4.16 20.70
N ALA A 230 22.96 3.24 20.11
CA ALA A 230 23.47 2.04 19.45
C ALA A 230 24.49 2.37 18.34
N PHE A 231 24.29 3.50 17.65
CA PHE A 231 25.12 3.98 16.54
C PHE A 231 26.06 5.15 16.90
N PHE A 232 26.35 5.32 18.19
CA PHE A 232 27.11 6.48 18.66
C PHE A 232 28.48 6.61 17.97
N ASN A 233 28.79 7.82 17.50
CA ASN A 233 30.05 8.14 16.81
C ASN A 233 30.26 7.38 15.49
N SER A 234 29.18 6.91 14.86
CA SER A 234 29.21 6.35 13.51
C SER A 234 28.99 7.42 12.45
N THR A 235 29.68 7.28 11.31
CA THR A 235 29.43 8.08 10.10
C THR A 235 28.92 7.13 9.03
N LEU A 236 27.63 7.25 8.68
CA LEU A 236 26.92 6.37 7.77
C LEU A 236 26.10 7.21 6.79
N ALA A 237 26.12 6.91 5.48
CA ALA A 237 25.24 7.57 4.53
C ALA A 237 23.92 6.81 4.33
N THR A 238 23.94 5.48 4.40
CA THR A 238 22.79 4.60 4.21
C THR A 238 22.73 3.54 5.32
N LEU A 239 21.56 3.39 5.93
CA LEU A 239 21.26 2.35 6.92
C LEU A 239 20.00 1.58 6.49
N SER A 240 20.11 0.27 6.39
CA SER A 240 18.98 -0.60 6.07
C SER A 240 18.79 -1.66 7.17
N LEU A 241 17.59 -1.71 7.73
CA LEU A 241 17.13 -2.64 8.76
C LEU A 241 15.89 -3.41 8.26
N LYS A 242 15.71 -3.47 6.94
CA LYS A 242 14.52 -4.01 6.30
C LYS A 242 14.29 -5.48 6.66
N GLY A 243 13.04 -5.88 6.85
CA GLY A 243 12.68 -7.28 7.04
C GLY A 243 12.99 -7.85 8.43
N ASN A 244 13.44 -7.02 9.38
CA ASN A 244 13.50 -7.37 10.80
C ASN A 244 12.09 -7.35 11.40
N ARG A 245 11.29 -8.39 11.10
CA ARG A 245 9.86 -8.44 11.43
C ARG A 245 9.56 -8.39 12.93
N GLU A 246 10.50 -8.79 13.78
CA GLU A 246 10.36 -8.77 15.24
C GLU A 246 10.79 -7.42 15.87
N LEU A 247 11.34 -6.49 15.08
CA LEU A 247 11.78 -5.18 15.57
C LEU A 247 10.57 -4.34 15.97
N LYS A 248 10.41 -4.12 17.26
CA LYS A 248 9.30 -3.33 17.84
C LYS A 248 9.79 -2.15 18.64
N MET A 249 10.86 -2.34 19.40
CA MET A 249 11.36 -1.35 20.36
C MET A 249 12.51 -0.56 19.74
N LEU A 250 12.27 0.72 19.49
CA LEU A 250 13.29 1.71 19.17
C LEU A 250 13.34 2.72 20.32
N ASP A 251 14.49 2.83 20.98
CA ASP A 251 14.71 3.87 21.98
C ASP A 251 14.64 5.27 21.34
N SER A 252 14.23 6.29 22.12
CA SER A 252 14.17 7.68 21.67
C SER A 252 15.51 8.22 21.15
N ASP A 253 16.62 7.68 21.65
CA ASP A 253 17.98 8.03 21.27
C ASP A 253 18.69 6.94 20.45
N ALA A 254 17.94 6.00 19.86
CA ALA A 254 18.50 4.89 19.09
C ALA A 254 19.44 5.37 17.96
N PHE A 255 19.04 6.40 17.21
CA PHE A 255 19.79 6.98 16.10
C PHE A 255 20.67 8.18 16.50
N THR A 256 20.70 8.52 17.78
CA THR A 256 21.51 9.64 18.29
C THR A 256 23.01 9.33 18.13
N GLY A 257 23.75 10.29 17.57
CA GLY A 257 25.19 10.16 17.33
C GLY A 257 25.57 9.69 15.91
N LEU A 258 24.59 9.36 15.06
CA LEU A 258 24.81 9.16 13.63
C LEU A 258 25.20 10.47 12.95
N ARG A 259 26.25 10.42 12.13
CA ARG A 259 26.73 11.55 11.32
C ARG A 259 26.48 11.24 9.85
N SER A 260 25.90 12.20 9.13
CA SER A 260 25.74 12.16 7.67
C SER A 260 24.77 11.11 7.11
N LEU A 261 23.84 10.58 7.93
CA LEU A 261 22.81 9.65 7.44
C LEU A 261 21.86 10.36 6.47
N ARG A 262 21.72 9.81 5.27
CA ARG A 262 20.87 10.32 4.19
C ARG A 262 19.75 9.34 3.81
N HIS A 263 19.98 8.04 3.90
CA HIS A 263 18.98 7.03 3.51
C HIS A 263 18.73 6.06 4.67
N LEU A 264 17.47 5.85 5.02
CA LEU A 264 17.04 4.94 6.08
C LEU A 264 15.91 4.04 5.57
N ASP A 265 16.10 2.74 5.67
CA ASP A 265 15.07 1.75 5.35
C ASP A 265 14.71 0.91 6.59
N LEU A 266 13.48 1.05 7.05
CA LEU A 266 12.84 0.33 8.15
C LEU A 266 11.63 -0.48 7.65
N SER A 267 11.57 -0.77 6.34
CA SER A 267 10.45 -1.50 5.75
C SER A 267 10.35 -2.92 6.28
N ASP A 268 9.14 -3.48 6.29
CA ASP A 268 8.86 -4.83 6.77
C ASP A 268 9.31 -5.09 8.23
N THR A 269 9.24 -4.05 9.06
CA THR A 269 9.46 -4.12 10.52
C THR A 269 8.13 -4.02 11.28
N SER A 270 8.18 -4.13 12.60
CA SER A 270 7.01 -3.99 13.49
C SER A 270 7.13 -2.80 14.45
N ILE A 271 7.86 -1.74 14.06
CA ILE A 271 8.05 -0.56 14.90
C ILE A 271 6.72 0.17 15.10
N THR A 272 6.51 0.69 16.31
CA THR A 272 5.30 1.46 16.65
C THR A 272 5.54 2.96 16.67
N PHE A 273 6.79 3.39 16.74
CA PHE A 273 7.22 4.77 16.83
C PHE A 273 8.56 4.95 16.09
N LEU A 274 8.75 6.09 15.43
CA LEU A 274 9.99 6.47 14.78
C LEU A 274 10.68 7.59 15.59
N PRO A 275 11.82 7.32 16.26
CA PRO A 275 12.61 8.36 16.90
C PRO A 275 13.24 9.29 15.86
N THR A 276 13.11 10.60 16.04
CA THR A 276 13.62 11.60 15.09
C THR A 276 14.99 12.19 15.49
N SER A 277 15.42 11.97 16.73
CA SER A 277 16.76 12.35 17.19
C SER A 277 17.83 11.69 16.34
N GLY A 278 18.72 12.50 15.75
CA GLY A 278 19.77 12.02 14.83
C GLY A 278 19.35 11.87 13.36
N LEU A 279 18.06 12.06 13.01
CA LEU A 279 17.55 11.88 11.64
C LEU A 279 17.35 13.19 10.85
N ARG A 280 17.84 14.33 11.35
CA ARG A 280 17.61 15.65 10.72
C ARG A 280 18.11 15.73 9.27
N GLY A 281 19.26 15.14 8.98
CA GLY A 281 19.90 15.16 7.66
C GLY A 281 19.37 14.13 6.65
N LEU A 282 18.34 13.35 7.02
CA LEU A 282 17.80 12.29 6.18
C LEU A 282 17.20 12.86 4.89
N GLU A 283 17.53 12.28 3.73
CA GLU A 283 17.03 12.65 2.41
C GLU A 283 15.94 11.66 1.92
N GLU A 284 16.09 10.37 2.23
CA GLU A 284 15.16 9.30 1.85
C GLU A 284 14.80 8.42 3.05
N LEU A 285 13.50 8.18 3.24
CA LEU A 285 12.98 7.31 4.30
C LEU A 285 12.04 6.25 3.73
N LYS A 286 12.29 4.98 4.05
CA LYS A 286 11.41 3.85 3.67
C LYS A 286 10.87 3.15 4.91
N ILE A 287 9.55 3.07 4.99
CA ILE A 287 8.75 2.40 6.02
C ILE A 287 7.54 1.75 5.31
N GLN A 288 7.82 0.83 4.38
CA GLN A 288 6.79 0.06 3.70
C GLN A 288 6.45 -1.21 4.50
N GLY A 289 5.25 -1.77 4.37
CA GLY A 289 4.87 -3.01 5.06
C GLY A 289 4.84 -2.96 6.59
N THR A 290 4.98 -1.78 7.20
CA THR A 290 5.12 -1.58 8.66
C THR A 290 3.79 -1.11 9.24
N LYS A 291 2.82 -2.02 9.33
CA LYS A 291 1.44 -1.70 9.73
C LYS A 291 1.29 -1.22 11.17
N SER A 292 2.25 -1.54 12.03
CA SER A 292 2.28 -1.15 13.44
C SER A 292 2.55 0.35 13.65
N LEU A 293 3.18 1.03 12.70
CA LEU A 293 3.46 2.47 12.79
C LEU A 293 2.19 3.24 12.40
N LYS A 294 1.40 3.62 13.40
CA LYS A 294 0.14 4.36 13.17
C LYS A 294 0.35 5.87 13.03
N VAL A 295 1.31 6.44 13.75
CA VAL A 295 1.56 7.88 13.77
C VAL A 295 2.87 8.20 13.08
N PHE A 296 2.83 9.12 12.12
CA PHE A 296 4.04 9.67 11.50
C PHE A 296 4.52 10.89 12.31
N PRO A 297 5.82 10.99 12.65
CA PRO A 297 6.34 12.10 13.45
C PRO A 297 6.26 13.43 12.71
N SER A 298 6.46 14.53 13.44
CA SER A 298 6.49 15.88 12.88
C SER A 298 7.48 16.00 11.73
N ILE A 299 7.00 16.45 10.56
CA ILE A 299 7.81 16.63 9.35
C ILE A 299 8.96 17.63 9.57
N TYR A 300 8.77 18.58 10.50
CA TYR A 300 9.76 19.59 10.88
C TYR A 300 10.98 19.01 11.60
N SER A 301 10.94 17.73 11.96
CA SER A 301 12.12 17.03 12.50
C SER A 301 13.14 16.65 11.41
N PHE A 302 12.78 16.75 10.13
CA PHE A 302 13.60 16.33 9.00
C PHE A 302 13.97 17.52 8.09
N ASP A 303 15.17 18.06 8.28
CA ASP A 303 15.66 19.24 7.58
C ASP A 303 15.96 18.99 6.09
N SER A 304 16.23 17.75 5.66
CA SER A 304 16.73 17.45 4.29
C SER A 304 15.95 16.40 3.50
N LEU A 305 14.85 15.87 4.07
CA LEU A 305 13.97 14.89 3.44
C LEU A 305 13.47 15.35 2.07
N LYS A 306 13.58 14.47 1.07
CA LYS A 306 13.17 14.68 -0.32
C LYS A 306 12.15 13.62 -0.75
N GLU A 307 12.30 12.40 -0.26
CA GLU A 307 11.50 11.26 -0.69
C GLU A 307 11.15 10.33 0.48
N VAL A 308 9.90 9.87 0.53
CA VAL A 308 9.38 9.06 1.63
C VAL A 308 8.47 7.97 1.07
N TRP A 309 8.72 6.74 1.48
CA TRP A 309 7.94 5.56 1.12
C TRP A 309 7.30 4.99 2.39
N LEU A 310 6.00 5.16 2.55
CA LEU A 310 5.25 4.83 3.75
C LEU A 310 4.28 3.67 3.51
N THR A 311 3.71 3.17 4.59
CA THR A 311 2.71 2.09 4.54
C THR A 311 1.30 2.64 4.32
N TYR A 312 0.96 3.77 4.93
CA TYR A 312 -0.35 4.37 4.86
C TYR A 312 -0.32 5.66 4.03
N SER A 313 -1.24 5.81 3.08
CA SER A 313 -1.36 7.02 2.26
C SER A 313 -1.70 8.26 3.10
N CYS A 314 -2.44 8.10 4.20
CA CYS A 314 -2.78 9.20 5.10
C CYS A 314 -1.56 9.81 5.81
N HIS A 315 -0.43 9.10 5.93
CA HIS A 315 0.80 9.70 6.44
C HIS A 315 1.38 10.75 5.48
N CYS A 316 1.15 10.59 4.17
CA CYS A 316 1.57 11.57 3.18
C CYS A 316 0.81 12.89 3.29
N CYS A 317 -0.33 12.92 3.96
CA CYS A 317 -1.10 14.15 4.22
C CYS A 317 -0.33 15.14 5.09
N ALA A 318 0.61 14.67 5.91
CA ALA A 318 1.49 15.53 6.70
C ALA A 318 2.31 16.48 5.82
N PHE A 319 2.71 16.04 4.62
CA PHE A 319 3.50 16.85 3.68
C PHE A 319 2.62 17.78 2.83
N HIS A 320 1.37 17.39 2.54
CA HIS A 320 0.42 18.21 1.78
C HIS A 320 -0.25 19.30 2.63
N PHE A 321 -0.47 19.03 3.93
CA PHE A 321 -1.08 19.97 4.87
C PHE A 321 -0.25 20.14 6.15
N PRO A 322 0.99 20.67 6.07
CA PRO A 322 1.91 20.78 7.21
C PRO A 322 1.34 21.53 8.42
N ALA A 323 0.57 22.59 8.17
CA ALA A 323 -0.03 23.42 9.22
C ALA A 323 -1.14 22.70 10.02
N GLN A 324 -1.82 21.73 9.40
CA GLN A 324 -2.84 20.91 10.07
C GLN A 324 -2.20 19.75 10.83
N HIS A 325 -1.11 19.18 10.31
CA HIS A 325 -0.41 18.04 10.91
C HIS A 325 0.28 18.39 12.23
N ASP A 326 1.04 19.49 12.26
CA ASP A 326 1.71 19.98 13.47
C ASP A 326 1.62 21.51 13.54
N PRO A 327 0.50 22.06 14.06
CA PRO A 327 0.30 23.50 14.13
C PRO A 327 1.41 24.22 14.91
N LEU A 328 1.89 23.60 16.00
CA LEU A 328 2.94 24.18 16.84
C LEU A 328 4.30 24.14 16.14
N GLY A 329 4.61 23.04 15.46
CA GLY A 329 5.78 22.90 14.61
C GLY A 329 5.79 23.89 13.44
N TYR A 330 4.64 24.07 12.80
CA TYR A 330 4.45 25.05 11.73
C TYR A 330 4.70 26.48 12.22
N LEU A 331 4.12 26.87 13.35
CA LEU A 331 4.35 28.20 13.95
C LEU A 331 5.84 28.41 14.29
N ARG A 332 6.49 27.44 14.96
CA ARG A 332 7.93 27.50 15.24
C ARG A 332 8.77 27.59 13.97
N HIS A 333 8.39 26.85 12.93
CA HIS A 333 9.07 26.92 11.64
C HIS A 333 8.89 28.29 10.99
N GLN A 334 7.69 28.87 11.02
CA GLN A 334 7.43 30.22 10.54
C GLN A 334 8.24 31.27 11.31
N GLU A 335 8.26 31.21 12.64
CA GLU A 335 9.08 32.10 13.46
C GLU A 335 10.57 31.97 13.15
N PHE A 336 11.07 30.74 13.01
CA PHE A 336 12.44 30.47 12.60
C PHE A 336 12.74 31.09 11.23
N MET A 337 11.83 30.94 10.27
CA MET A 337 11.98 31.53 8.94
C MET A 337 12.00 33.06 8.97
N LEU A 338 11.16 33.68 9.81
CA LEU A 338 11.16 35.14 10.01
C LEU A 338 12.47 35.61 10.61
N ARG A 339 12.98 34.95 11.66
CA ARG A 339 14.27 35.27 12.28
C ARG A 339 15.42 35.15 11.29
N ILE A 340 15.49 34.07 10.52
CA ILE A 340 16.55 33.89 9.52
C ILE A 340 16.46 34.96 8.42
N LYS A 341 15.25 35.31 7.97
CA LYS A 341 15.05 36.39 7.00
C LYS A 341 15.50 37.75 7.55
N GLU A 342 15.21 38.03 8.81
CA GLU A 342 15.61 39.25 9.50
C GLU A 342 17.12 39.34 9.75
N GLU A 343 17.74 38.26 10.22
CA GLU A 343 19.17 38.22 10.53
C GLU A 343 20.05 38.14 9.27
N GLN A 344 19.62 37.42 8.23
CA GLN A 344 20.45 37.11 7.06
C GLN A 344 20.13 37.92 5.80
N CYS A 345 18.89 38.38 5.59
CA CYS A 345 18.52 39.16 4.39
C CYS A 345 18.33 40.66 4.65
N THR A 346 18.20 41.13 5.88
CA THR A 346 18.08 42.58 6.17
C THR A 346 19.43 43.28 6.24
N SER A 347 20.53 42.57 6.49
CA SER A 347 21.89 43.14 6.39
C SER A 347 22.26 43.53 4.94
N GLN A 348 21.61 42.93 3.93
CA GLN A 348 21.76 43.31 2.53
C GLN A 348 21.07 44.64 2.16
N LYS A 349 20.03 45.07 2.89
CA LYS A 349 19.40 46.38 2.62
C LYS A 349 20.31 47.55 2.99
N ASN A 350 21.16 47.40 4.01
CA ASN A 350 22.05 48.49 4.44
C ASN A 350 23.29 48.63 3.54
N HIS A 351 23.74 47.57 2.86
CA HIS A 351 24.83 47.67 1.88
C HIS A 351 24.38 48.18 0.50
N HIS A 352 23.11 48.01 0.13
CA HIS A 352 22.60 48.52 -1.15
C HIS A 352 22.38 50.05 -1.18
N THR A 353 22.32 50.73 -0.02
CA THR A 353 22.15 52.19 0.03
C THR A 353 23.45 52.96 -0.20
N GLU A 354 24.63 52.35 0.01
CA GLU A 354 25.91 53.01 -0.24
C GLU A 354 26.44 52.77 -1.67
N LEU A 355 26.15 51.63 -2.30
CA LEU A 355 26.58 51.35 -3.68
C LEU A 355 25.64 51.89 -4.78
N LYS A 356 24.42 52.32 -4.45
CA LYS A 356 23.53 52.99 -5.42
C LYS A 356 23.90 54.44 -5.75
N LYS A 357 24.93 55.01 -5.12
CA LYS A 357 25.41 56.36 -5.43
C LYS A 357 26.43 56.43 -6.57
N HIS A 358 26.98 55.31 -7.03
CA HIS A 358 27.88 55.30 -8.18
C HIS A 358 27.52 54.16 -9.14
N HIS A 359 27.00 54.57 -10.31
CA HIS A 359 26.79 53.81 -11.55
C HIS A 359 25.39 53.24 -11.78
N GLY A 360 24.81 53.69 -12.89
CA GLY A 360 23.51 53.30 -13.40
C GLY A 360 23.54 52.01 -14.21
N MET A 361 22.33 51.50 -14.45
CA MET A 361 21.91 50.52 -15.46
C MET A 361 22.97 49.52 -15.96
N GLY A 362 22.86 48.27 -15.53
CA GLY A 362 23.51 47.14 -16.20
C GLY A 362 23.43 45.87 -15.36
N ALA A 363 22.93 44.79 -15.96
CA ALA A 363 22.86 43.45 -15.38
C ALA A 363 24.24 42.96 -14.91
N PHE A 364 24.31 42.31 -13.74
CA PHE A 364 25.43 41.43 -13.40
C PHE A 364 24.99 40.36 -12.40
N ASP A 365 25.06 39.11 -12.87
CA ASP A 365 25.07 37.88 -12.09
C ASP A 365 26.48 37.76 -11.50
N GLN A 366 26.65 37.87 -10.18
CA GLN A 366 27.96 37.78 -9.54
C GLN A 366 27.87 37.12 -8.15
N ASP A 367 28.42 35.92 -8.09
CA ASP A 367 28.71 35.10 -6.91
C ASP A 367 29.53 35.88 -5.86
N TRP A 368 29.02 35.97 -4.63
CA TRP A 368 29.81 36.36 -3.46
C TRP A 368 29.43 35.51 -2.24
N GLY A 369 30.38 34.71 -1.75
CA GLY A 369 30.24 33.86 -0.56
C GLY A 369 30.99 34.42 0.66
N PHE A 370 30.40 34.32 1.85
CA PHE A 370 31.07 34.61 3.13
C PHE A 370 30.88 33.46 4.15
N SER A 371 31.80 33.38 5.11
CA SER A 371 31.94 32.29 6.09
C SER A 371 31.21 32.63 7.40
N VAL A 372 30.34 31.73 7.88
CA VAL A 372 29.66 31.89 9.19
C VAL A 372 30.11 30.80 10.16
N THR A 373 30.68 31.20 11.29
CA THR A 373 30.90 30.36 12.48
C THR A 373 29.59 30.26 13.28
N LYS A 374 29.02 29.06 13.41
CA LYS A 374 27.84 28.80 14.24
C LYS A 374 28.23 28.75 15.72
N VAL A 375 27.61 29.59 16.55
CA VAL A 375 27.57 29.42 18.01
C VAL A 375 26.21 28.80 18.35
N LEU A 376 26.19 27.60 18.92
CA LEU A 376 24.96 27.00 19.47
C LEU A 376 24.66 27.60 20.86
N PRO A 377 23.39 27.85 21.22
CA PRO A 377 23.04 28.18 22.58
C PRO A 377 23.09 26.92 23.46
N THR A 378 23.90 26.99 24.52
CA THR A 378 23.98 26.00 25.59
C THR A 378 22.80 26.18 26.55
N GLY A 379 21.99 25.13 26.73
CA GLY A 379 21.24 24.96 27.96
C GLY A 379 22.22 24.61 29.09
N SER A 380 22.08 25.31 30.21
CA SER A 380 22.93 25.20 31.40
C SER A 380 22.82 23.83 32.07
N PHE A 381 23.95 23.13 32.23
CA PHE A 381 24.22 22.25 33.38
C PHE A 381 25.65 22.54 33.85
N LEU A 382 25.79 22.76 35.15
CA LEU A 382 27.02 23.17 35.83
C LEU A 382 28.06 22.04 35.90
N GLU A 383 29.32 22.49 35.79
CA GLU A 383 30.57 21.97 36.40
C GLU A 383 31.35 20.83 35.69
N GLY A 384 32.57 21.19 35.24
CA GLY A 384 33.64 20.27 34.83
C GLY A 384 34.20 20.51 33.42
N GLN A 385 35.29 21.28 33.30
CA GLN A 385 36.07 21.41 32.05
C GLN A 385 36.60 20.06 31.57
N PHE A 386 36.62 19.79 30.26
CA PHE A 386 37.81 19.31 29.52
C PHE A 386 37.62 19.28 27.98
N HIS A 387 38.57 19.93 27.29
CA HIS A 387 38.96 19.89 25.87
C HIS A 387 38.39 20.90 24.85
N SER A 388 39.34 21.39 24.04
CA SER A 388 39.29 22.43 23.03
C SER A 388 38.45 22.08 21.79
N ILE A 389 37.71 23.07 21.29
CA ILE A 389 36.94 23.01 20.05
C ILE A 389 37.91 22.90 18.86
N VAL A 390 37.91 21.74 18.17
CA VAL A 390 38.43 21.66 16.80
C VAL A 390 37.37 22.23 15.86
N SER A 391 37.61 23.42 15.35
CA SER A 391 36.78 24.06 14.32
C SER A 391 36.97 23.35 12.99
N THR A 392 35.96 22.59 12.53
CA THR A 392 35.86 22.26 11.10
C THR A 392 35.17 23.40 10.38
N ASN A 393 35.96 24.23 9.70
CA ASN A 393 35.49 25.26 8.76
C ASN A 393 34.72 24.62 7.60
N LYS A 394 33.41 24.41 7.74
CA LYS A 394 32.51 24.24 6.58
C LYS A 394 31.94 25.61 6.24
N LYS A 395 32.44 26.23 5.16
CA LYS A 395 31.82 27.41 4.54
C LYS A 395 30.50 26.99 3.91
N ILE A 396 29.39 27.52 4.40
CA ILE A 396 28.09 27.45 3.72
C ILE A 396 27.86 28.82 3.09
N ASN A 397 27.87 28.89 1.77
CA ASN A 397 27.47 30.09 1.04
C ASN A 397 25.93 30.13 1.03
N ALA A 398 25.33 31.11 1.69
CA ALA A 398 23.89 31.37 1.60
C ALA A 398 23.67 32.55 0.65
N LEU A 399 23.06 32.30 -0.51
CA LEU A 399 22.40 33.35 -1.30
C LEU A 399 21.02 33.61 -0.67
N CYS A 400 20.61 34.87 -0.54
CA CYS A 400 19.20 35.21 -0.21
C CYS A 400 18.30 34.84 -1.41
N GLY A 401 18.01 33.54 -1.54
CA GLY A 401 16.98 32.94 -2.38
C GLY A 401 15.85 32.35 -1.53
N ASN A 402 15.14 31.32 -2.01
CA ASN A 402 14.13 30.61 -1.21
C ASN A 402 14.84 29.80 -0.10
N ILE A 403 15.10 30.43 1.05
CA ILE A 403 15.85 29.85 2.19
C ILE A 403 15.03 28.72 2.87
N SER A 404 13.72 28.66 2.63
CA SER A 404 12.85 27.63 3.21
C SER A 404 12.84 26.38 2.37
N LYS A 405 13.14 25.25 3.00
CA LYS A 405 12.71 23.95 2.50
C LYS A 405 11.19 23.92 2.44
N ASN A 406 10.65 23.77 1.23
CA ASN A 406 9.24 23.54 1.05
C ASN A 406 8.93 22.06 1.30
N TYR A 407 8.24 21.77 2.40
CA TYR A 407 7.87 20.39 2.73
C TYR A 407 6.82 19.80 1.78
N GLU A 408 6.09 20.63 1.04
CA GLU A 408 5.12 20.19 0.03
C GLU A 408 5.77 19.58 -1.22
N GLU A 409 7.07 19.86 -1.45
CA GLU A 409 7.84 19.30 -2.56
C GLU A 409 8.37 17.89 -2.27
N VAL A 410 8.23 17.41 -1.03
CA VAL A 410 8.66 16.07 -0.63
C VAL A 410 7.79 15.03 -1.33
N LYS A 411 8.42 14.14 -2.08
CA LYS A 411 7.72 13.05 -2.77
C LYS A 411 7.34 11.97 -1.77
N CYS A 412 6.04 11.82 -1.50
CA CYS A 412 5.53 10.82 -0.60
C CYS A 412 4.70 9.75 -1.33
N PHE A 413 4.90 8.49 -0.95
CA PHE A 413 4.22 7.33 -1.51
C PHE A 413 3.70 6.41 -0.38
N PRO A 414 2.54 5.75 -0.53
CA PRO A 414 1.58 5.89 -1.62
C PRO A 414 0.85 7.24 -1.55
N ARG A 415 0.53 7.82 -2.70
CA ARG A 415 -0.17 9.11 -2.75
C ARG A 415 -1.62 8.97 -2.24
N PRO A 416 -2.14 9.95 -1.50
CA PRO A 416 -3.57 10.04 -1.20
C PRO A 416 -4.40 10.03 -2.48
N ASP A 417 -5.56 9.38 -2.43
CA ASP A 417 -6.53 9.32 -3.53
C ASP A 417 -7.93 9.68 -3.02
N ALA A 418 -8.96 9.72 -3.87
CA ALA A 418 -10.29 10.12 -3.39
C ALA A 418 -10.96 9.08 -2.47
N PHE A 419 -10.46 7.84 -2.44
CA PHE A 419 -10.91 6.79 -1.52
C PHE A 419 -10.12 6.81 -0.21
N ASN A 420 -9.01 7.51 -0.15
CA ASN A 420 -8.15 7.74 1.00
C ASN A 420 -7.73 9.24 1.04
N PRO A 421 -8.69 10.15 1.26
CA PRO A 421 -8.43 11.58 1.22
C PRO A 421 -7.66 12.04 2.47
N CYS A 422 -6.92 13.15 2.32
CA CYS A 422 -6.31 13.87 3.44
C CYS A 422 -7.30 14.75 4.20
N GLU A 423 -8.32 15.22 3.48
CA GLU A 423 -9.43 15.97 4.04
C GLU A 423 -10.42 14.99 4.71
N ASP A 424 -11.67 15.42 4.84
CA ASP A 424 -12.73 14.64 5.45
C ASP A 424 -13.21 13.46 4.59
N LEU A 425 -13.79 12.48 5.28
CA LEU A 425 -14.38 11.28 4.69
C LEU A 425 -15.34 11.61 3.54
N MET A 426 -16.16 12.67 3.66
CA MET A 426 -17.02 13.16 2.57
C MET A 426 -16.44 14.37 1.81
N GLY A 427 -15.72 15.27 2.50
CA GLY A 427 -15.06 16.45 1.91
C GLY A 427 -15.99 17.59 1.44
N ASN A 428 -17.28 17.33 1.20
CA ASN A 428 -18.24 18.35 0.74
C ASN A 428 -19.50 18.39 1.62
N TRP A 429 -19.87 19.59 2.11
CA TRP A 429 -21.08 19.83 2.89
C TRP A 429 -22.38 19.37 2.22
N VAL A 430 -22.51 19.54 0.90
CA VAL A 430 -23.67 19.05 0.15
C VAL A 430 -23.77 17.54 0.22
N LEU A 431 -22.64 16.85 0.04
CA LEU A 431 -22.59 15.38 0.11
C LEU A 431 -22.92 14.88 1.52
N ARG A 432 -22.43 15.57 2.56
CA ARG A 432 -22.76 15.25 3.96
C ARG A 432 -24.25 15.32 4.23
N VAL A 433 -24.88 16.44 3.87
CA VAL A 433 -26.32 16.63 4.06
C VAL A 433 -27.10 15.57 3.27
N ALA A 434 -26.67 15.29 2.04
CA ALA A 434 -27.29 14.27 1.20
C ALA A 434 -27.19 12.86 1.80
N VAL A 435 -26.03 12.45 2.31
CA VAL A 435 -25.83 11.13 2.93
C VAL A 435 -26.71 10.98 4.17
N TRP A 436 -26.77 11.99 5.05
CA TRP A 436 -27.66 11.98 6.21
C TRP A 436 -29.13 11.85 5.80
N LEU A 437 -29.56 12.61 4.80
CA LEU A 437 -30.91 12.56 4.28
C LEU A 437 -31.25 11.17 3.72
N VAL A 438 -30.40 10.63 2.84
CA VAL A 438 -30.60 9.31 2.23
C VAL A 438 -30.61 8.21 3.29
N ALA A 439 -29.69 8.25 4.27
CA ALA A 439 -29.64 7.28 5.36
C ALA A 439 -30.93 7.28 6.20
N ILE A 440 -31.40 8.46 6.63
CA ILE A 440 -32.61 8.59 7.45
C ILE A 440 -33.84 8.12 6.66
N LEU A 441 -34.00 8.56 5.40
CA LEU A 441 -35.15 8.16 4.58
C LEU A 441 -35.15 6.66 4.29
N ALA A 442 -33.99 6.06 3.99
CA ALA A 442 -33.86 4.62 3.79
C ALA A 442 -34.22 3.85 5.08
N LEU A 443 -33.75 4.28 6.25
CA LEU A 443 -34.05 3.62 7.52
C LEU A 443 -35.54 3.72 7.88
N LEU A 444 -36.10 4.94 7.91
CA LEU A 444 -37.50 5.15 8.30
C LEU A 444 -38.47 4.55 7.29
N GLY A 445 -38.20 4.72 5.99
CA GLY A 445 -39.04 4.21 4.92
C GLY A 445 -39.11 2.69 4.93
N ASN A 446 -37.96 2.01 4.97
CA ASN A 446 -37.94 0.55 4.96
C ASN A 446 -38.42 -0.07 6.27
N LEU A 447 -38.16 0.59 7.42
CA LEU A 447 -38.74 0.17 8.70
C LEU A 447 -40.27 0.26 8.68
N ALA A 448 -40.83 1.36 8.17
CA ALA A 448 -42.27 1.51 8.03
C ALA A 448 -42.86 0.44 7.10
N VAL A 449 -42.19 0.14 5.98
CA VAL A 449 -42.61 -0.94 5.06
C VAL A 449 -42.65 -2.28 5.78
N LEU A 450 -41.61 -2.63 6.54
CA LEU A 450 -41.56 -3.87 7.33
C LEU A 450 -42.69 -3.92 8.36
N LEU A 451 -42.91 -2.84 9.12
CA LEU A 451 -43.97 -2.77 10.14
C LEU A 451 -45.36 -2.96 9.53
N VAL A 452 -45.64 -2.31 8.40
CA VAL A 452 -46.94 -2.42 7.71
C VAL A 452 -47.15 -3.83 7.15
N LEU A 453 -46.12 -4.41 6.52
CA LEU A 453 -46.24 -5.72 5.87
C LEU A 453 -46.27 -6.90 6.86
N LEU A 454 -45.61 -6.76 8.01
CA LEU A 454 -45.57 -7.78 9.08
C LEU A 454 -46.74 -7.67 10.07
N SER A 455 -47.47 -6.55 10.09
CA SER A 455 -48.64 -6.37 10.95
C SER A 455 -49.76 -7.37 10.58
N SER A 456 -50.18 -8.17 11.56
CA SER A 456 -50.75 -9.52 11.43
C SER A 456 -52.18 -9.66 10.89
N ARG A 457 -52.77 -8.61 10.31
CA ARG A 457 -54.21 -8.63 9.94
C ARG A 457 -54.52 -9.37 8.64
N PHE A 458 -53.52 -9.74 7.84
CA PHE A 458 -53.70 -10.44 6.56
C PHE A 458 -52.68 -11.57 6.36
N ARG A 459 -53.06 -12.64 5.65
CA ARG A 459 -52.16 -13.79 5.35
C ARG A 459 -50.93 -13.35 4.55
N MET A 460 -49.76 -13.91 4.88
CA MET A 460 -48.52 -13.71 4.13
C MET A 460 -48.63 -14.30 2.72
N THR A 461 -48.58 -13.42 1.72
CA THR A 461 -48.51 -13.81 0.31
C THR A 461 -47.06 -13.77 -0.18
N VAL A 462 -46.75 -14.48 -1.27
CA VAL A 462 -45.40 -14.49 -1.84
C VAL A 462 -44.87 -13.09 -2.15
N PRO A 463 -45.64 -12.17 -2.79
CA PRO A 463 -45.15 -10.82 -3.02
C PRO A 463 -44.90 -10.03 -1.74
N LYS A 464 -45.74 -10.21 -0.69
CA LYS A 464 -45.52 -9.57 0.62
C LYS A 464 -44.22 -10.06 1.26
N PHE A 465 -43.97 -11.37 1.20
CA PHE A 465 -42.74 -11.98 1.70
C PHE A 465 -41.49 -11.47 0.97
N LEU A 466 -41.51 -11.39 -0.37
CA LEU A 466 -40.39 -10.87 -1.15
C LEU A 466 -40.14 -9.37 -0.89
N MET A 467 -41.20 -8.56 -0.78
CA MET A 467 -41.07 -7.15 -0.41
C MET A 467 -40.48 -6.96 1.01
N CYS A 468 -40.77 -7.86 1.96
CA CYS A 468 -40.13 -7.82 3.28
C CYS A 468 -38.62 -8.10 3.20
N ASN A 469 -38.20 -9.08 2.39
CA ASN A 469 -36.77 -9.36 2.22
C ASN A 469 -36.04 -8.18 1.56
N LEU A 470 -36.66 -7.53 0.58
CA LEU A 470 -36.07 -6.34 -0.03
C LEU A 470 -35.97 -5.17 0.95
N ALA A 471 -37.05 -4.88 1.69
CA ALA A 471 -37.04 -3.82 2.69
C ALA A 471 -36.00 -4.08 3.80
N LEU A 472 -35.74 -5.35 4.15
CA LEU A 472 -34.66 -5.70 5.06
C LEU A 472 -33.27 -5.42 4.47
N ALA A 473 -33.04 -5.80 3.21
CA ALA A 473 -31.78 -5.52 2.53
C ALA A 473 -31.52 -4.00 2.45
N ASP A 474 -32.53 -3.21 2.08
CA ASP A 474 -32.44 -1.76 2.00
C ASP A 474 -32.29 -1.09 3.38
N LEU A 475 -32.85 -1.69 4.45
CA LEU A 475 -32.60 -1.27 5.83
C LEU A 475 -31.13 -1.46 6.21
N CYS A 476 -30.53 -2.60 5.85
CA CYS A 476 -29.10 -2.84 6.04
C CYS A 476 -28.23 -1.82 5.28
N MET A 477 -28.63 -1.44 4.05
CA MET A 477 -27.96 -0.38 3.31
C MET A 477 -28.06 0.98 4.02
N GLY A 478 -29.24 1.31 4.57
CA GLY A 478 -29.43 2.50 5.40
C GLY A 478 -28.55 2.52 6.67
N LEU A 479 -28.38 1.37 7.33
CA LEU A 479 -27.49 1.24 8.49
C LEU A 479 -26.01 1.44 8.12
N TYR A 480 -25.59 0.91 6.97
CA TYR A 480 -24.25 1.17 6.43
C TYR A 480 -24.01 2.68 6.21
N LEU A 481 -24.93 3.39 5.55
CA LEU A 481 -24.78 4.84 5.33
C LEU A 481 -24.77 5.62 6.64
N LEU A 482 -25.57 5.21 7.61
CA LEU A 482 -25.57 5.82 8.94
C LEU A 482 -24.21 5.66 9.63
N LEU A 483 -23.56 4.49 9.54
CA LEU A 483 -22.21 4.28 10.08
C LEU A 483 -21.19 5.23 9.43
N ILE A 484 -21.23 5.36 8.10
CA ILE A 484 -20.37 6.28 7.35
C ILE A 484 -20.63 7.74 7.74
N ALA A 485 -21.90 8.13 7.86
CA ALA A 485 -22.30 9.49 8.24
C ALA A 485 -21.87 9.85 9.68
N ILE A 486 -21.99 8.90 10.62
CA ILE A 486 -21.53 9.07 12.00
C ILE A 486 -20.02 9.21 12.04
N MET A 487 -19.28 8.38 11.29
CA MET A 487 -17.83 8.47 11.24
C MET A 487 -17.38 9.83 10.69
N ASP A 488 -17.92 10.27 9.55
CA ASP A 488 -17.61 11.58 8.95
C ASP A 488 -17.92 12.74 9.92
N ALA A 489 -19.04 12.68 10.65
CA ALA A 489 -19.40 13.70 11.63
C ALA A 489 -18.45 13.74 12.83
N ARG A 490 -17.92 12.58 13.27
CA ARG A 490 -16.98 12.49 14.40
C ARG A 490 -15.58 12.96 14.06
N SER A 491 -15.17 12.82 12.80
CA SER A 491 -13.81 13.05 12.35
C SER A 491 -13.65 14.32 11.53
N ILE A 492 -14.63 15.24 11.61
CA ILE A 492 -14.64 16.46 10.82
C ILE A 492 -13.42 17.34 11.11
N GLY A 493 -12.71 17.75 10.06
CA GLY A 493 -11.49 18.55 10.13
C GLY A 493 -10.21 17.74 10.35
N ASP A 494 -10.31 16.52 10.87
CA ASP A 494 -9.15 15.74 11.35
C ASP A 494 -9.21 14.25 10.94
N TYR A 495 -9.90 13.89 9.86
CA TYR A 495 -10.13 12.49 9.48
C TYR A 495 -8.84 11.67 9.34
N PHE A 496 -7.77 12.26 8.80
CA PHE A 496 -6.49 11.58 8.62
C PHE A 496 -5.90 11.02 9.93
N ASN A 497 -6.20 11.63 11.09
CA ASN A 497 -5.79 11.14 12.41
C ASN A 497 -6.56 9.88 12.83
N TYR A 498 -7.79 9.71 12.35
CA TYR A 498 -8.66 8.57 12.66
C TYR A 498 -8.68 7.50 11.55
N ALA A 499 -8.14 7.81 10.37
CA ALA A 499 -8.26 6.98 9.17
C ALA A 499 -7.76 5.55 9.39
N ILE A 500 -6.57 5.38 9.96
CA ILE A 500 -5.95 4.06 10.19
C ILE A 500 -6.76 3.22 11.17
N ASP A 501 -7.24 3.82 12.26
CA ASP A 501 -8.04 3.11 13.28
C ASP A 501 -9.45 2.80 12.78
N TRP A 502 -10.04 3.67 11.96
CA TRP A 502 -11.32 3.42 11.31
C TRP A 502 -11.22 2.25 10.33
N GLN A 503 -10.30 2.34 9.36
CA GLN A 503 -10.15 1.37 8.29
C GLN A 503 -9.82 -0.03 8.79
N ASN A 504 -8.92 -0.14 9.79
CA ASN A 504 -8.55 -1.42 10.38
C ASN A 504 -9.50 -1.86 11.52
N GLY A 505 -10.38 -0.96 11.96
CA GLY A 505 -11.31 -1.17 13.05
C GLY A 505 -12.51 -2.04 12.70
N ILE A 506 -13.28 -2.38 13.73
CA ILE A 506 -14.50 -3.19 13.58
C ILE A 506 -15.60 -2.41 12.84
N GLY A 507 -15.66 -1.09 13.02
CA GLY A 507 -16.66 -0.24 12.37
C GLY A 507 -16.63 -0.35 10.85
N CYS A 508 -15.45 -0.23 10.24
CA CYS A 508 -15.29 -0.35 8.80
C CYS A 508 -15.56 -1.77 8.29
N LYS A 509 -15.14 -2.79 9.03
CA LYS A 509 -15.44 -4.20 8.72
C LYS A 509 -16.94 -4.49 8.72
N LEU A 510 -17.67 -3.97 9.71
CA LEU A 510 -19.13 -4.09 9.78
C LEU A 510 -19.82 -3.31 8.65
N ALA A 511 -19.35 -2.10 8.36
CA ALA A 511 -19.86 -1.30 7.25
C ALA A 511 -19.70 -2.04 5.91
N GLY A 512 -18.51 -2.59 5.64
CA GLY A 512 -18.20 -3.39 4.45
C GLY A 512 -19.05 -4.65 4.32
N PHE A 513 -19.29 -5.35 5.42
CA PHE A 513 -20.22 -6.49 5.44
C PHE A 513 -21.65 -6.06 5.10
N LEU A 514 -22.16 -5.01 5.76
CA LEU A 514 -23.53 -4.54 5.58
C LEU A 514 -23.80 -4.10 4.15
N THR A 515 -22.88 -3.37 3.52
CA THR A 515 -23.06 -2.86 2.16
C THR A 515 -23.09 -3.99 1.13
N VAL A 516 -22.15 -4.94 1.18
CA VAL A 516 -22.11 -6.09 0.25
C VAL A 516 -23.32 -7.02 0.48
N PHE A 517 -23.63 -7.32 1.74
CA PHE A 517 -24.79 -8.15 2.08
C PHE A 517 -26.09 -7.52 1.57
N ALA A 518 -26.28 -6.22 1.83
CA ALA A 518 -27.46 -5.48 1.40
C ALA A 518 -27.59 -5.43 -0.13
N SER A 519 -26.51 -5.10 -0.85
CA SER A 519 -26.56 -4.97 -2.30
C SER A 519 -26.86 -6.30 -2.98
N GLU A 520 -26.17 -7.37 -2.58
CA GLU A 520 -26.34 -8.70 -3.18
C GLU A 520 -27.71 -9.32 -2.85
N LEU A 521 -28.22 -9.12 -1.63
CA LEU A 521 -29.55 -9.60 -1.27
C LEU A 521 -30.64 -8.80 -2.00
N SER A 522 -30.45 -7.50 -2.18
CA SER A 522 -31.41 -6.61 -2.83
C SER A 522 -31.60 -6.98 -4.31
N ILE A 523 -30.50 -7.10 -5.07
CA ILE A 523 -30.56 -7.46 -6.49
C ILE A 523 -31.10 -8.88 -6.73
N PHE A 524 -30.75 -9.84 -5.88
CA PHE A 524 -31.31 -11.18 -5.93
C PHE A 524 -32.82 -11.14 -5.68
N THR A 525 -33.26 -10.42 -4.65
CA THR A 525 -34.68 -10.28 -4.33
C THR A 525 -35.45 -9.59 -5.45
N LEU A 526 -34.92 -8.54 -6.07
CA LEU A 526 -35.51 -7.87 -7.23
C LEU A 526 -35.66 -8.81 -8.43
N THR A 527 -34.66 -9.67 -8.65
CA THR A 527 -34.70 -10.71 -9.70
C THR A 527 -35.83 -11.70 -9.44
N VAL A 528 -35.97 -12.18 -8.20
CA VAL A 528 -37.03 -13.12 -7.81
C VAL A 528 -38.41 -12.46 -7.89
N ILE A 529 -38.56 -11.20 -7.45
CA ILE A 529 -39.80 -10.42 -7.62
C ILE A 529 -40.17 -10.34 -9.09
N THR A 530 -39.21 -10.01 -9.97
CA THR A 530 -39.47 -9.88 -11.40
C THR A 530 -39.87 -11.22 -12.03
N CYS A 531 -39.19 -12.30 -11.65
CA CYS A 531 -39.50 -13.65 -12.12
C CYS A 531 -40.89 -14.11 -11.66
N GLU A 532 -41.23 -13.89 -10.38
CA GLU A 532 -42.55 -14.21 -9.82
C GLU A 532 -43.66 -13.46 -10.57
N ARG A 533 -43.42 -12.20 -10.90
CA ARG A 533 -44.38 -11.36 -11.63
C ARG A 533 -44.54 -11.76 -13.07
N TRP A 534 -43.45 -12.04 -13.76
CA TRP A 534 -43.51 -12.58 -15.11
C TRP A 534 -44.29 -13.90 -15.14
N TYR A 535 -43.96 -14.82 -14.23
CA TYR A 535 -44.59 -16.13 -14.17
C TYR A 535 -46.09 -16.05 -13.86
N THR A 536 -46.50 -15.21 -12.91
CA THR A 536 -47.92 -15.04 -12.55
C THR A 536 -48.74 -14.36 -13.64
N ILE A 537 -48.18 -13.41 -14.39
CA ILE A 537 -48.87 -12.73 -15.49
C ILE A 537 -49.00 -13.66 -16.71
N THR A 538 -47.91 -14.32 -17.12
CA THR A 538 -47.93 -15.19 -18.30
C THR A 538 -48.80 -16.43 -18.10
N TYR A 539 -48.88 -16.96 -16.88
CA TYR A 539 -49.68 -18.15 -16.57
C TYR A 539 -50.94 -17.86 -15.74
N ALA A 540 -51.47 -16.63 -15.82
CA ALA A 540 -52.62 -16.18 -15.02
C ALA A 540 -53.85 -17.12 -15.09
N ILE A 541 -54.02 -17.85 -16.20
CA ILE A 541 -55.13 -18.78 -16.47
C ILE A 541 -54.98 -20.13 -15.73
N HIS A 542 -53.76 -20.52 -15.33
CA HIS A 542 -53.49 -21.81 -14.68
C HIS A 542 -53.26 -21.64 -13.17
N LEU A 543 -54.34 -21.64 -12.37
CA LEU A 543 -54.31 -21.48 -10.90
C LEU A 543 -53.36 -22.45 -10.17
N ASN A 544 -53.14 -23.67 -10.71
CA ASN A 544 -52.25 -24.68 -10.15
C ASN A 544 -50.75 -24.41 -10.37
N LYS A 545 -50.40 -23.43 -11.23
CA LYS A 545 -49.03 -23.05 -11.56
C LYS A 545 -48.60 -21.75 -10.86
N ARG A 546 -49.11 -21.44 -9.66
CA ARG A 546 -48.64 -20.26 -8.89
C ARG A 546 -47.49 -20.65 -7.96
N LEU A 547 -46.50 -19.76 -7.83
CA LEU A 547 -45.39 -19.94 -6.90
C LEU A 547 -45.93 -20.02 -5.47
N ARG A 548 -45.61 -21.10 -4.76
CA ARG A 548 -46.01 -21.28 -3.35
C ARG A 548 -45.03 -20.57 -2.43
N LEU A 549 -45.50 -20.18 -1.24
CA LEU A 549 -44.67 -19.51 -0.24
C LEU A 549 -43.49 -20.36 0.21
N SER A 550 -43.67 -21.68 0.35
CA SER A 550 -42.58 -22.61 0.69
C SER A 550 -41.46 -22.60 -0.37
N SER A 551 -41.82 -22.64 -1.66
CA SER A 551 -40.86 -22.60 -2.76
C SER A 551 -40.16 -21.23 -2.83
N ALA A 552 -40.90 -20.13 -2.64
CA ALA A 552 -40.30 -18.80 -2.59
C ALA A 552 -39.34 -18.65 -1.41
N ALA A 553 -39.67 -19.20 -0.24
CA ALA A 553 -38.79 -19.21 0.92
C ALA A 553 -37.51 -20.01 0.67
N GLN A 554 -37.60 -21.19 0.03
CA GLN A 554 -36.42 -21.97 -0.37
C GLN A 554 -35.50 -21.22 -1.34
N ILE A 555 -36.07 -20.54 -2.35
CA ILE A 555 -35.30 -19.70 -3.28
C ILE A 555 -34.61 -18.56 -2.53
N MET A 556 -35.31 -17.90 -1.61
CA MET A 556 -34.72 -16.82 -0.81
C MET A 556 -33.59 -17.32 0.08
N VAL A 557 -33.71 -18.49 0.70
CA VAL A 557 -32.62 -19.08 1.50
C VAL A 557 -31.32 -19.21 0.69
N LEU A 558 -31.41 -19.57 -0.61
CA LEU A 558 -30.23 -19.60 -1.48
C LEU A 558 -29.60 -18.21 -1.67
N GLY A 559 -30.45 -17.20 -1.89
CA GLY A 559 -30.01 -15.80 -1.97
C GLY A 559 -29.30 -15.33 -0.71
N TRP A 560 -29.88 -15.64 0.46
CA TRP A 560 -29.28 -15.32 1.76
C TRP A 560 -27.91 -15.99 1.96
N ILE A 561 -27.80 -17.28 1.65
CA ILE A 561 -26.53 -18.02 1.73
C ILE A 561 -25.48 -17.37 0.83
N TYR A 562 -25.85 -17.05 -0.42
CA TYR A 562 -24.95 -16.39 -1.36
C TYR A 562 -24.51 -15.01 -0.87
N SER A 563 -25.44 -14.13 -0.46
CA SER A 563 -25.12 -12.78 0.01
C SER A 563 -24.24 -12.77 1.26
N ILE A 564 -24.52 -13.67 2.23
CA ILE A 564 -23.68 -13.83 3.44
C ILE A 564 -22.29 -14.34 3.05
N THR A 565 -22.21 -15.31 2.14
CA THR A 565 -20.92 -15.84 1.68
C THR A 565 -20.09 -14.71 1.07
N MET A 566 -20.65 -13.97 0.11
CA MET A 566 -19.94 -12.85 -0.54
C MET A 566 -19.53 -11.76 0.46
N ALA A 567 -20.38 -11.42 1.43
CA ALA A 567 -20.07 -10.42 2.45
C ALA A 567 -19.03 -10.90 3.50
N THR A 568 -18.81 -12.21 3.66
CA THR A 568 -17.84 -12.75 4.64
C THR A 568 -16.48 -13.07 4.04
N LEU A 569 -16.36 -13.25 2.73
CA LEU A 569 -15.08 -13.57 2.06
C LEU A 569 -13.93 -12.61 2.42
N PRO A 570 -14.13 -11.28 2.50
CA PRO A 570 -13.06 -10.35 2.92
C PRO A 570 -12.56 -10.54 4.35
N PHE A 571 -13.29 -11.24 5.23
CA PHE A 571 -12.80 -11.62 6.56
C PHE A 571 -11.81 -12.78 6.51
N PHE A 572 -11.85 -13.61 5.48
CA PHE A 572 -10.93 -14.73 5.26
C PHE A 572 -9.72 -14.35 4.40
N GLY A 573 -9.52 -13.05 4.13
CA GLY A 573 -8.36 -12.55 3.38
C GLY A 573 -8.52 -12.59 1.85
N ILE A 574 -9.74 -12.81 1.35
CA ILE A 574 -10.09 -12.68 -0.06
C ILE A 574 -10.67 -11.28 -0.27
N SER A 575 -9.89 -10.35 -0.84
CA SER A 575 -10.14 -8.90 -0.77
C SER A 575 -10.10 -8.33 0.65
N SER A 576 -10.30 -7.02 0.79
CA SER A 576 -10.23 -6.29 2.06
C SER A 576 -11.15 -5.09 2.09
N TYR A 577 -11.88 -4.94 3.20
CA TYR A 577 -12.67 -3.73 3.48
C TYR A 577 -11.82 -2.56 4.00
N SER A 578 -10.57 -2.80 4.39
CA SER A 578 -9.73 -1.80 5.06
C SER A 578 -8.92 -0.92 4.09
N ILE A 579 -9.04 -1.14 2.78
CA ILE A 579 -8.26 -0.39 1.77
C ILE A 579 -8.87 0.97 1.46
N THR A 580 -10.20 1.11 1.58
CA THR A 580 -10.93 2.33 1.24
C THR A 580 -11.56 2.92 2.49
N SER A 581 -11.60 4.25 2.59
CA SER A 581 -12.22 4.96 3.72
C SER A 581 -13.73 4.69 3.87
N ILE A 582 -14.39 4.35 2.76
CA ILE A 582 -15.83 4.03 2.66
C ILE A 582 -16.11 2.52 2.86
N CYS A 583 -15.05 1.72 3.06
CA CYS A 583 -15.15 0.30 3.42
C CYS A 583 -15.70 -0.62 2.32
N LEU A 584 -15.55 -0.21 1.06
CA LEU A 584 -15.88 -1.05 -0.09
C LEU A 584 -14.69 -1.95 -0.46
N PRO A 585 -14.94 -3.23 -0.80
CA PRO A 585 -13.89 -4.17 -1.18
C PRO A 585 -13.46 -3.88 -2.63
N MET A 586 -12.49 -3.00 -2.81
CA MET A 586 -11.98 -2.58 -4.13
C MET A 586 -10.49 -2.88 -4.33
N GLU A 587 -9.95 -3.81 -3.54
CA GLU A 587 -8.54 -4.23 -3.68
C GLU A 587 -8.33 -4.99 -5.00
N ASN A 588 -7.24 -4.69 -5.71
CA ASN A 588 -6.87 -5.31 -6.97
C ASN A 588 -5.41 -5.80 -6.98
N ALA A 589 -4.82 -6.01 -5.81
CA ALA A 589 -3.40 -6.35 -5.68
C ALA A 589 -3.11 -7.83 -6.02
N LYS A 590 -4.00 -8.75 -5.62
CA LYS A 590 -3.85 -10.19 -5.85
C LYS A 590 -4.87 -10.71 -6.85
N THR A 591 -4.55 -11.83 -7.49
CA THR A 591 -5.49 -12.55 -8.37
C THR A 591 -6.78 -12.93 -7.64
N SER A 592 -6.71 -13.28 -6.34
CA SER A 592 -7.89 -13.56 -5.53
C SER A 592 -8.84 -12.36 -5.42
N ASP A 593 -8.28 -11.16 -5.32
CA ASP A 593 -9.07 -9.93 -5.13
C ASP A 593 -9.77 -9.57 -6.45
N LEU A 594 -9.07 -9.75 -7.57
CA LEU A 594 -9.65 -9.58 -8.91
C LEU A 594 -10.79 -10.59 -9.16
N VAL A 595 -10.59 -11.86 -8.83
CA VAL A 595 -11.64 -12.90 -9.00
C VAL A 595 -12.88 -12.57 -8.18
N TYR A 596 -12.71 -12.08 -6.94
CA TYR A 596 -13.82 -11.66 -6.10
C TYR A 596 -14.62 -10.50 -6.73
N LEU A 597 -13.93 -9.46 -7.20
CA LEU A 597 -14.57 -8.30 -7.86
C LEU A 597 -15.32 -8.69 -9.14
N VAL A 598 -14.69 -9.54 -9.98
CA VAL A 598 -15.32 -10.03 -11.20
C VAL A 598 -16.55 -10.88 -10.88
N THR A 599 -16.52 -11.70 -9.83
CA THR A 599 -17.66 -12.52 -9.42
C THR A 599 -18.87 -11.66 -9.05
N LEU A 600 -18.68 -10.61 -8.24
CA LEU A 600 -19.74 -9.65 -7.90
C LEU A 600 -20.31 -8.97 -9.16
N LEU A 601 -19.44 -8.54 -10.08
CA LEU A 601 -19.87 -7.86 -11.31
C LEU A 601 -20.66 -8.79 -12.24
N VAL A 602 -20.21 -10.04 -12.41
CA VAL A 602 -20.87 -11.04 -13.25
C VAL A 602 -22.24 -11.39 -12.69
N PHE A 603 -22.36 -11.59 -11.38
CA PHE A 603 -23.64 -11.87 -10.74
C PHE A 603 -24.65 -10.75 -10.94
N ASN A 604 -24.22 -9.50 -10.70
CA ASN A 604 -25.07 -8.31 -10.92
C ASN A 604 -25.49 -8.15 -12.38
N SER A 605 -24.57 -8.43 -13.32
CA SER A 605 -24.85 -8.39 -14.76
C SER A 605 -25.85 -9.47 -15.20
N LEU A 606 -25.70 -10.68 -14.66
CA LEU A 606 -26.61 -11.80 -14.93
C LEU A 606 -28.01 -11.52 -14.37
N ALA A 607 -28.11 -11.01 -13.14
CA ALA A 607 -29.37 -10.62 -12.53
C ALA A 607 -30.10 -9.57 -13.37
N PHE A 608 -29.40 -8.53 -13.82
CA PHE A 608 -29.94 -7.53 -14.71
C PHE A 608 -30.45 -8.11 -16.04
N TRP A 609 -29.66 -9.00 -16.66
CA TRP A 609 -30.07 -9.68 -17.90
C TRP A 609 -31.35 -10.49 -17.72
N VAL A 610 -31.47 -11.26 -16.63
CA VAL A 610 -32.69 -12.03 -16.31
C VAL A 610 -33.88 -11.10 -16.15
N ILE A 611 -33.72 -10.00 -15.41
CA ILE A 611 -34.76 -8.99 -15.21
C ILE A 611 -35.24 -8.42 -16.55
N CYS A 612 -34.33 -8.00 -17.44
CA CYS A 612 -34.67 -7.50 -18.77
C CYS A 612 -35.39 -8.55 -19.63
N ALA A 613 -34.95 -9.81 -19.59
CA ALA A 613 -35.59 -10.90 -20.34
C ALA A 613 -37.02 -11.15 -19.83
N CYS A 614 -37.24 -11.16 -18.52
CA CYS A 614 -38.55 -11.33 -17.90
C CYS A 614 -39.52 -10.19 -18.28
N TYR A 615 -39.09 -8.93 -18.23
CA TYR A 615 -39.93 -7.80 -18.66
C TYR A 615 -40.24 -7.82 -20.14
N SER A 616 -39.26 -8.18 -20.98
CA SER A 616 -39.47 -8.31 -22.42
C SER A 616 -40.54 -9.35 -22.73
N ARG A 617 -40.48 -10.52 -22.08
CA ARG A 617 -41.49 -11.58 -22.23
C ARG A 617 -42.84 -11.19 -21.65
N MET A 618 -42.88 -10.49 -20.53
CA MET A 618 -44.11 -9.95 -19.93
C MET A 618 -44.81 -9.00 -20.90
N TYR A 619 -44.06 -8.07 -21.53
CA TYR A 619 -44.59 -7.12 -22.50
C TYR A 619 -45.16 -7.83 -23.76
N VAL A 620 -44.43 -8.81 -24.29
CA VAL A 620 -44.91 -9.62 -25.44
C VAL A 620 -46.17 -10.41 -25.07
N SER A 621 -46.23 -11.00 -23.88
CA SER A 621 -47.41 -11.74 -23.39
C SER A 621 -48.65 -10.86 -23.29
N ILE A 622 -48.51 -9.62 -22.81
CA ILE A 622 -49.63 -8.67 -22.68
C ILE A 622 -50.09 -8.19 -24.06
N ARG A 623 -49.18 -7.95 -25.00
CA ARG A 623 -49.50 -7.49 -26.37
C ARG A 623 -50.07 -8.61 -27.24
N GLY A 624 -49.61 -9.85 -27.09
CA GLY A 624 -50.15 -11.03 -27.78
C GLY A 624 -51.59 -11.35 -27.38
N GLY A 625 -51.97 -11.11 -26.12
CA GLY A 625 -53.36 -11.24 -25.65
C GLY A 625 -54.33 -10.17 -26.16
N GLN A 626 -53.83 -9.05 -26.72
CA GLN A 626 -54.65 -7.98 -27.30
C GLN A 626 -55.16 -8.28 -28.72
N GLY A 627 -54.60 -9.29 -29.40
CA GLY A 627 -55.00 -9.66 -30.77
C GLY A 627 -56.45 -10.18 -30.92
N GLN A 628 -57.19 -10.33 -29.83
CA GLN A 628 -58.56 -10.89 -29.82
C GLN A 628 -59.61 -10.05 -29.07
N ALA A 629 -59.26 -8.88 -28.50
CA ALA A 629 -60.21 -8.05 -27.77
C ALA A 629 -60.11 -6.57 -28.15
N THR A 630 -61.18 -6.06 -28.76
CA THR A 630 -61.42 -4.64 -29.07
C THR A 630 -61.70 -3.84 -27.79
N ALA A 631 -60.66 -3.49 -27.04
CA ALA A 631 -60.75 -2.53 -25.95
C ALA A 631 -59.48 -1.67 -25.87
N ASP A 632 -59.66 -0.39 -25.53
CA ASP A 632 -58.63 0.66 -25.48
C ASP A 632 -57.29 0.20 -24.86
N PRO A 633 -56.13 0.52 -25.48
CA PRO A 633 -54.81 0.12 -24.98
C PRO A 633 -54.42 0.73 -23.62
N LEU A 634 -55.20 1.70 -23.12
CA LEU A 634 -54.95 2.41 -21.87
C LEU A 634 -55.70 1.82 -20.64
N SER A 635 -56.64 0.89 -20.84
CA SER A 635 -57.60 0.48 -19.81
C SER A 635 -57.42 -0.94 -19.26
N CYS A 636 -56.33 -1.65 -19.57
CA CYS A 636 -56.06 -2.96 -18.96
C CYS A 636 -55.35 -2.80 -17.59
N PRO A 637 -55.92 -3.30 -16.46
CA PRO A 637 -55.31 -3.20 -15.12
C PRO A 637 -53.89 -3.76 -15.06
N ASP A 638 -53.60 -4.81 -15.83
CA ASP A 638 -52.32 -5.51 -15.83
C ASP A 638 -51.18 -4.69 -16.44
N MET A 639 -51.45 -3.86 -17.46
CA MET A 639 -50.46 -2.94 -18.04
C MET A 639 -50.08 -1.81 -17.05
N ARG A 640 -51.07 -1.31 -16.30
CA ARG A 640 -50.83 -0.33 -15.24
C ARG A 640 -49.99 -0.92 -14.11
N VAL A 641 -50.13 -2.20 -13.78
CA VAL A 641 -49.28 -2.88 -12.79
C VAL A 641 -47.88 -3.13 -13.35
N ALA A 642 -47.75 -3.66 -14.57
CA ALA A 642 -46.44 -3.92 -15.21
C ALA A 642 -45.59 -2.65 -15.35
N LYS A 643 -46.18 -1.52 -15.77
CA LYS A 643 -45.48 -0.22 -15.85
C LYS A 643 -44.95 0.25 -14.50
N ARG A 644 -45.67 -0.04 -13.41
CA ARG A 644 -45.26 0.31 -12.05
C ARG A 644 -44.10 -0.57 -11.58
N MET A 645 -44.09 -1.86 -11.91
CA MET A 645 -42.97 -2.75 -11.55
C MET A 645 -41.72 -2.47 -12.39
N ALA A 646 -41.88 -2.11 -13.67
CA ALA A 646 -40.78 -1.66 -14.51
C ALA A 646 -40.11 -0.36 -13.98
N LEU A 647 -40.87 0.51 -13.31
CA LEU A 647 -40.30 1.72 -12.68
C LEU A 647 -39.32 1.38 -11.55
N LEU A 648 -39.65 0.40 -10.69
CA LEU A 648 -38.76 -0.09 -9.60
C LEU A 648 -37.43 -0.62 -10.13
N VAL A 649 -37.46 -1.30 -11.28
CA VAL A 649 -36.27 -1.88 -11.90
C VAL A 649 -35.46 -0.84 -12.68
N PHE A 650 -36.12 0.09 -13.34
CA PHE A 650 -35.42 1.17 -14.04
C PHE A 650 -34.70 2.10 -13.06
N THR A 651 -35.28 2.35 -11.88
CA THR A 651 -34.61 3.13 -10.83
C THR A 651 -33.38 2.43 -10.28
N ASP A 652 -33.44 1.11 -10.07
CA ASP A 652 -32.28 0.30 -9.68
C ASP A 652 -31.18 0.35 -10.75
N PHE A 653 -31.52 0.09 -12.01
CA PHE A 653 -30.57 0.15 -13.11
C PHE A 653 -29.94 1.54 -13.26
N ALA A 654 -30.73 2.61 -13.19
CA ALA A 654 -30.22 3.98 -13.31
C ALA A 654 -29.20 4.33 -12.21
N CYS A 655 -29.32 3.71 -11.02
CA CYS A 655 -28.38 3.89 -9.91
C CYS A 655 -27.11 3.04 -10.08
N TRP A 656 -27.21 1.83 -10.66
CA TRP A 656 -26.09 0.91 -10.84
C TRP A 656 -25.30 1.11 -12.15
N ALA A 657 -25.93 1.59 -13.20
CA ALA A 657 -25.32 1.72 -14.53
C ALA A 657 -24.06 2.62 -14.55
N PRO A 658 -24.02 3.78 -13.87
CA PRO A 658 -22.80 4.59 -13.81
C PRO A 658 -21.64 3.84 -13.14
N ILE A 659 -21.93 3.09 -12.07
CA ILE A 659 -20.93 2.37 -11.28
C ILE A 659 -20.35 1.20 -12.07
N ALA A 660 -21.21 0.41 -12.71
CA ALA A 660 -20.78 -0.69 -13.57
C ALA A 660 -19.93 -0.20 -14.75
N PHE A 661 -20.31 0.92 -15.37
CA PHE A 661 -19.54 1.53 -16.47
C PHE A 661 -18.14 1.97 -16.02
N PHE A 662 -18.03 2.67 -14.88
CA PHE A 662 -16.72 3.09 -14.37
C PHE A 662 -15.87 1.92 -13.86
N ALA A 663 -16.49 0.91 -13.26
CA ALA A 663 -15.78 -0.31 -12.86
C ALA A 663 -15.19 -1.06 -14.08
N LEU A 664 -15.95 -1.20 -15.16
CA LEU A 664 -15.49 -1.86 -16.39
C LEU A 664 -14.36 -1.09 -17.07
N THR A 665 -14.45 0.23 -17.14
CA THR A 665 -13.41 1.08 -17.75
C THR A 665 -12.12 1.09 -16.91
N ALA A 666 -12.23 1.04 -15.58
CA ALA A 666 -11.08 0.84 -14.71
C ALA A 666 -10.43 -0.54 -14.91
N LEU A 667 -11.21 -1.61 -15.05
CA LEU A 667 -10.71 -2.96 -15.36
C LEU A 667 -10.04 -3.05 -16.74
N ALA A 668 -10.53 -2.27 -17.71
CA ALA A 668 -9.93 -2.16 -19.05
C ALA A 668 -8.66 -1.29 -19.09
N GLY A 669 -8.19 -0.76 -17.95
CA GLY A 669 -6.99 0.07 -17.86
C GLY A 669 -7.16 1.51 -18.36
N LEU A 670 -8.41 1.97 -18.56
CA LEU A 670 -8.74 3.31 -19.07
C LEU A 670 -9.66 4.04 -18.07
N PRO A 671 -9.13 4.59 -16.96
CA PRO A 671 -9.96 5.31 -16.00
C PRO A 671 -10.49 6.62 -16.62
N LEU A 672 -11.75 6.64 -17.05
CA LEU A 672 -12.40 7.78 -17.73
C LEU A 672 -12.87 8.89 -16.78
N ILE A 673 -12.78 8.70 -15.46
CA ILE A 673 -13.24 9.67 -14.48
C ILE A 673 -12.17 9.95 -13.44
N ASP A 674 -12.01 11.23 -13.11
CA ASP A 674 -11.14 11.65 -12.01
C ASP A 674 -11.66 11.05 -10.70
N VAL A 675 -10.75 10.51 -9.88
CA VAL A 675 -11.04 9.84 -8.59
C VAL A 675 -12.04 10.62 -7.69
N PRO A 676 -12.00 11.96 -7.57
CA PRO A 676 -12.94 12.71 -6.73
C PRO A 676 -14.40 12.64 -7.19
N LYS A 677 -14.63 12.55 -8.51
CA LYS A 677 -15.98 12.48 -9.07
C LYS A 677 -16.58 11.08 -8.88
N THR A 678 -15.74 10.03 -8.81
CA THR A 678 -16.15 8.66 -8.47
C THR A 678 -16.74 8.57 -7.07
N LYS A 679 -16.23 9.36 -6.11
CA LYS A 679 -16.72 9.41 -4.73
C LYS A 679 -18.20 9.79 -4.66
N ILE A 680 -18.62 10.79 -5.44
CA ILE A 680 -20.03 11.21 -5.50
C ILE A 680 -20.91 10.07 -6.03
N LEU A 681 -20.46 9.37 -7.07
CA LEU A 681 -21.20 8.24 -7.64
C LEU A 681 -21.38 7.09 -6.65
N LEU A 682 -20.30 6.70 -5.97
CA LEU A 682 -20.30 5.57 -5.03
C LEU A 682 -20.96 5.86 -3.69
N VAL A 683 -20.98 7.12 -3.25
CA VAL A 683 -21.58 7.48 -1.96
C VAL A 683 -23.03 7.91 -2.11
N PHE A 684 -23.40 8.60 -3.20
CA PHE A 684 -24.74 9.15 -3.36
C PHE A 684 -25.64 8.32 -4.29
N PHE A 685 -25.16 7.91 -5.47
CA PHE A 685 -26.00 7.19 -6.43
C PHE A 685 -26.14 5.70 -6.08
N TYR A 686 -25.05 5.08 -5.64
CA TYR A 686 -25.04 3.67 -5.23
C TYR A 686 -26.16 3.30 -4.23
N PRO A 687 -26.42 4.09 -3.17
CA PRO A 687 -27.44 3.75 -2.17
C PRO A 687 -28.81 4.36 -2.45
N LEU A 688 -28.95 5.17 -3.51
CA LEU A 688 -30.15 5.96 -3.77
C LEU A 688 -31.36 5.05 -4.05
N ASN A 689 -31.13 3.90 -4.69
CA ASN A 689 -32.20 2.95 -4.98
C ASN A 689 -32.88 2.43 -3.71
N SER A 690 -32.10 2.09 -2.67
CA SER A 690 -32.61 1.61 -1.38
C SER A 690 -33.48 2.64 -0.64
N CYS A 691 -33.23 3.93 -0.88
CA CYS A 691 -34.07 5.02 -0.38
C CYS A 691 -35.37 5.17 -1.20
N ALA A 692 -35.34 4.99 -2.52
CA ALA A 692 -36.51 5.19 -3.38
C ALA A 692 -37.56 4.08 -3.23
N ASN A 693 -37.13 2.85 -2.95
CA ASN A 693 -37.96 1.64 -2.90
C ASN A 693 -39.23 1.77 -2.02
N PRO A 694 -39.17 2.20 -0.74
CA PRO A 694 -40.36 2.42 0.11
C PRO A 694 -41.42 3.34 -0.50
N TYR A 695 -41.00 4.43 -1.13
CA TYR A 695 -41.91 5.43 -1.70
C TYR A 695 -42.54 4.90 -2.98
N LEU A 696 -41.78 4.16 -3.78
CA LEU A 696 -42.30 3.43 -4.92
C LEU A 696 -43.35 2.40 -4.45
N TYR A 697 -43.14 1.68 -3.34
CA TYR A 697 -44.18 0.80 -2.79
C TYR A 697 -45.44 1.54 -2.35
N ALA A 698 -45.28 2.67 -1.66
CA ALA A 698 -46.39 3.51 -1.20
C ALA A 698 -47.21 4.08 -2.36
N LEU A 699 -46.56 4.54 -3.43
CA LEU A 699 -47.23 5.14 -4.58
C LEU A 699 -47.84 4.09 -5.53
N LEU A 700 -47.20 2.93 -5.67
CA LEU A 700 -47.53 1.96 -6.71
C LEU A 700 -48.46 0.84 -6.22
N THR A 701 -48.44 0.52 -4.92
CA THR A 701 -49.15 -0.65 -4.36
C THR A 701 -50.40 -0.23 -3.59
N GLN A 702 -51.58 -0.49 -4.18
CA GLN A 702 -52.87 -0.14 -3.56
C GLN A 702 -53.13 -0.92 -2.26
N GLN A 703 -52.69 -2.18 -2.21
CA GLN A 703 -52.79 -3.01 -1.00
C GLN A 703 -51.98 -2.42 0.17
N TYR A 704 -50.76 -1.95 -0.11
CA TYR A 704 -49.91 -1.31 0.89
C TYR A 704 -50.55 -0.04 1.45
N ARG A 705 -51.07 0.84 0.57
CA ARG A 705 -51.77 2.06 1.01
C ARG A 705 -52.95 1.75 1.90
N ARG A 706 -53.76 0.75 1.55
CA ARG A 706 -54.89 0.31 2.36
C ARG A 706 -54.44 -0.17 3.74
N ASP A 707 -53.44 -1.04 3.77
CA ASP A 707 -52.91 -1.62 5.02
C ASP A 707 -52.25 -0.52 5.90
N PHE A 708 -51.59 0.47 5.30
CA PHE A 708 -51.02 1.65 5.96
C PHE A 708 -52.08 2.60 6.54
N PHE A 709 -53.12 2.96 5.78
CA PHE A 709 -54.20 3.81 6.29
C PHE A 709 -54.98 3.14 7.42
N ILE A 710 -55.18 1.82 7.38
CA ILE A 710 -55.78 1.06 8.48
C ILE A 710 -54.91 1.11 9.74
N LEU A 711 -53.57 1.09 9.58
CA LEU A 711 -52.64 1.22 10.69
C LEU A 711 -52.65 2.62 11.30
N LEU A 712 -52.68 3.68 10.47
CA LEU A 712 -52.71 5.10 10.90
C LEU A 712 -54.07 5.55 11.45
N SER A 713 -55.16 4.90 11.08
CA SER A 713 -56.50 5.20 11.60
C SER A 713 -56.72 4.74 13.05
N ARG A 714 -55.65 4.26 13.70
CA ARG A 714 -55.57 3.83 15.09
C ARG A 714 -54.55 4.70 15.80
#